data_AF-A0A968XAU2-F1
#
_entry.id   AF-A0A968XAU2-F1
#
_cell.length_a   1.000
_cell.length_b   1.000
_cell.length_c   1.000
_cell.angle_alpha   90.00
_cell.angle_beta   90.00
_cell.angle_gamma   90.00
#
_symmetry.space_group_name_H-M   'P 1'
#
loop_
_entity.id
_entity.type
_entity.pdbx_description
1 polymer ?
#
loop_
_entity_poly.entity_id
_entity_poly.type
_entity_poly.pdbx_seq_one_letter_code
_entity_poly.pdbx_strand_id
1 'polypeptide(L)'
;MFHSFSQFNIGNGLSAYFLVQPEIRSIFARVTGADPSNILGRLGTRINDAALSPSTASLFLLNPNGIVFGPNAKLDVAGSFLGATASALKFANGEFFSAVNPQAPLLMISVPVGLQMGQQVGDVKFNGTFLIGGTSQTLGFIGGDVQVSEAFLAGDSGRLDIGAVGEGAFVGLTSNVGGWAIDYSGVSRFRDIVVDQSFISNNSDLGGAGNIFLNAGKLTVKNGAVIITTRQDVEAQSNITINARNGLTVQSAPSQISFIGTVNDSQGGSSGSNVNISTPALSLLDGASILTVLSGQGKAGDVNVNSSEAITIAGSQISDTSVDISTIGSGITGDGVGQTGNINLKSKNINLLEGGVIRLTNDNKGVTGEVNLKAEENIVISGATPIGNNSSITNRQQGIFDNGGSTSNLPPGINLRATNLILQGGGSISTSNFSAGDVRNIAINVSGDVIVKGGLASPSSRSFGIDPSTGSLLTQLNFLSSGISTSKTGNPGNSGDILINAKSVKVLEGGSISSEISQAAYFTFNQPLPSIDIFQGRSGNIEINASDLVLLEGQSFQPALLSLGGYFKSNITNRVNIGSNAQGGKIVIKTRDLQIKSGASIDSEMTGSKGRGGDIEVFSSGNILVDGEGRSLIGPAIFEALSNIGTTTVTPFLGNAGNIKLDANSLTVSNGGAVTSGTRGGGKVEIFQSELMTM
;
A
#
# COMPACT_ATOMS: atom_id res chain seq x y z
N MET A 1 40.53 -23.51 -0.78
CA MET A 1 41.37 -23.61 0.43
C MET A 1 40.49 -23.98 1.62
N PHE A 2 40.97 -24.80 2.56
CA PHE A 2 40.18 -25.30 3.70
C PHE A 2 40.89 -25.02 5.03
N HIS A 3 40.17 -24.52 6.03
CA HIS A 3 40.67 -24.26 7.39
C HIS A 3 39.72 -24.86 8.44
N SER A 4 40.30 -25.47 9.48
CA SER A 4 39.56 -25.94 10.66
C SER A 4 40.14 -25.30 11.91
N PHE A 5 39.28 -24.72 12.73
CA PHE A 5 39.65 -24.07 13.99
C PHE A 5 38.94 -24.73 15.15
N SER A 6 39.61 -24.90 16.29
CA SER A 6 38.92 -25.22 17.55
C SER A 6 38.07 -24.04 18.01
N GLN A 7 38.58 -22.82 17.86
CA GLN A 7 37.89 -21.56 18.14
C GLN A 7 38.28 -20.52 17.08
N PHE A 8 37.34 -19.67 16.68
CA PHE A 8 37.60 -18.57 15.77
C PHE A 8 36.91 -17.30 16.26
N ASN A 9 37.69 -16.41 16.85
CA ASN A 9 37.26 -15.12 17.39
C ASN A 9 38.22 -14.03 16.90
N ILE A 10 37.71 -12.81 16.72
CA ILE A 10 38.52 -11.64 16.38
C ILE A 10 38.19 -10.57 17.41
N GLY A 11 39.13 -10.32 18.32
CA GLY A 11 38.96 -9.31 19.37
C GLY A 11 38.87 -7.89 18.82
N ASN A 12 38.42 -6.97 19.67
CA ASN A 12 38.33 -5.56 19.33
C ASN A 12 39.70 -4.99 18.93
N GLY A 13 39.77 -4.20 17.86
CA GLY A 13 41.02 -3.64 17.33
C GLY A 13 41.95 -4.65 16.66
N LEU A 14 41.61 -5.95 16.68
CA LEU A 14 42.39 -6.99 16.00
C LEU A 14 41.92 -7.18 14.56
N SER A 15 42.79 -7.74 13.73
CA SER A 15 42.49 -8.13 12.35
C SER A 15 42.96 -9.56 12.11
N ALA A 16 42.14 -10.34 11.39
CA ALA A 16 42.52 -11.66 10.88
C ALA A 16 42.37 -11.68 9.36
N TYR A 17 43.43 -12.09 8.66
CA TYR A 17 43.45 -12.20 7.20
C TYR A 17 43.80 -13.62 6.77
N PHE A 18 43.03 -14.13 5.81
CA PHE A 18 43.44 -15.31 5.04
C PHE A 18 44.32 -14.86 3.87
N LEU A 19 45.57 -15.30 3.87
CA LEU A 19 46.51 -15.06 2.78
C LEU A 19 46.40 -16.19 1.76
N VAL A 20 46.16 -15.85 0.49
CA VAL A 20 45.94 -16.83 -0.59
C VAL A 20 46.79 -16.56 -1.81
N GLN A 21 47.00 -17.58 -2.63
CA GLN A 21 47.52 -17.41 -3.98
C GLN A 21 46.42 -16.86 -4.91
N PRO A 22 46.77 -16.13 -6.00
CA PRO A 22 45.81 -15.48 -6.90
C PRO A 22 44.75 -16.42 -7.53
N GLU A 23 45.09 -17.69 -7.71
CA GLU A 23 44.23 -18.72 -8.30
C GLU A 23 43.14 -19.24 -7.35
N ILE A 24 43.25 -18.99 -6.05
CA ILE A 24 42.27 -19.46 -5.08
C ILE A 24 40.99 -18.64 -5.19
N ARG A 25 39.88 -19.32 -5.53
CA ARG A 25 38.56 -18.69 -5.68
C ARG A 25 37.68 -18.79 -4.43
N SER A 26 37.95 -19.75 -3.54
CA SER A 26 37.13 -19.96 -2.34
C SER A 26 37.94 -20.46 -1.16
N ILE A 27 37.57 -19.94 0.01
CA ILE A 27 38.14 -20.24 1.32
C ILE A 27 37.00 -20.78 2.17
N PHE A 28 37.15 -22.01 2.66
CA PHE A 28 36.18 -22.68 3.51
C PHE A 28 36.78 -22.81 4.92
N ALA A 29 36.29 -22.01 5.85
CA ALA A 29 36.67 -22.04 7.26
C ALA A 29 35.53 -22.66 8.08
N ARG A 30 35.88 -23.58 8.99
CA ARG A 30 34.94 -24.16 9.97
C ARG A 30 35.47 -24.08 11.39
N VAL A 31 34.57 -23.93 12.35
CA VAL A 31 34.84 -24.05 13.79
C VAL A 31 34.30 -25.37 14.29
N THR A 32 35.17 -26.18 14.93
CA THR A 32 34.85 -27.53 15.42
C THR A 32 34.71 -27.60 16.94
N GLY A 33 35.02 -26.52 17.67
CA GLY A 33 34.79 -26.42 19.10
C GLY A 33 33.33 -26.12 19.45
N ALA A 34 33.06 -25.86 20.73
CA ALA A 34 31.71 -25.67 21.26
C ALA A 34 31.28 -24.20 21.35
N ASP A 35 32.19 -23.25 21.13
CA ASP A 35 31.92 -21.83 21.33
C ASP A 35 31.45 -21.12 20.05
N PRO A 36 30.56 -20.11 20.18
CA PRO A 36 30.22 -19.22 19.07
C PRO A 36 31.43 -18.38 18.64
N SER A 37 31.41 -17.91 17.39
CA SER A 37 32.43 -17.01 16.84
C SER A 37 32.09 -15.56 17.13
N ASN A 38 32.91 -14.91 17.97
CA ASN A 38 32.82 -13.48 18.25
C ASN A 38 33.73 -12.70 17.30
N ILE A 39 33.13 -12.05 16.30
CA ILE A 39 33.80 -11.20 15.32
C ILE A 39 33.62 -9.75 15.78
N LEU A 40 34.58 -9.25 16.54
CA LEU A 40 34.58 -7.90 17.10
C LEU A 40 35.59 -6.97 16.41
N GLY A 41 36.44 -7.51 15.53
CA GLY A 41 37.43 -6.77 14.75
C GLY A 41 37.31 -7.05 13.25
N ARG A 42 38.42 -6.88 12.51
CA ARG A 42 38.41 -7.00 11.04
C ARG A 42 38.68 -8.44 10.57
N LEU A 43 37.84 -8.93 9.68
CA LEU A 43 38.02 -10.20 8.97
C LEU A 43 38.20 -9.94 7.48
N GLY A 44 39.28 -10.46 6.87
CA GLY A 44 39.52 -10.22 5.45
C GLY A 44 40.28 -11.31 4.70
N THR A 45 40.42 -11.07 3.39
CA THR A 45 41.19 -11.93 2.47
C THR A 45 42.19 -11.10 1.69
N ARG A 46 43.41 -11.62 1.51
CA ARG A 46 44.51 -10.95 0.79
C ARG A 46 45.29 -11.92 -0.06
N ILE A 47 45.85 -11.42 -1.16
CA ILE A 47 46.86 -12.15 -1.91
C ILE A 47 48.15 -12.16 -1.07
N ASN A 48 48.82 -13.31 -1.02
CA ASN A 48 50.12 -13.45 -0.40
C ASN A 48 51.24 -12.90 -1.31
N ASP A 49 51.14 -11.62 -1.64
CA ASP A 49 52.17 -10.85 -2.34
C ASP A 49 52.76 -9.79 -1.40
N ALA A 50 53.82 -9.10 -1.86
CA ALA A 50 54.50 -8.09 -1.06
C ALA A 50 53.60 -6.89 -0.69
N ALA A 51 52.53 -6.65 -1.46
CA ALA A 51 51.62 -5.52 -1.26
C ALA A 51 50.41 -5.88 -0.39
N LEU A 52 50.19 -7.16 -0.06
CA LEU A 52 48.95 -7.68 0.48
C LEU A 52 47.76 -7.14 -0.33
N SER A 53 47.76 -7.41 -1.63
CA SER A 53 46.72 -6.95 -2.55
C SER A 53 45.35 -7.57 -2.19
N PRO A 54 44.22 -6.88 -2.46
CA PRO A 54 42.88 -7.44 -2.26
C PRO A 54 42.69 -8.78 -2.99
N SER A 55 42.12 -9.77 -2.30
CA SER A 55 41.78 -11.06 -2.91
C SER A 55 40.29 -11.11 -3.28
N THR A 56 39.99 -11.59 -4.50
CA THR A 56 38.63 -11.84 -4.97
C THR A 56 38.07 -13.20 -4.51
N ALA A 57 38.83 -13.94 -3.68
CA ALA A 57 38.38 -15.21 -3.14
C ALA A 57 37.15 -15.03 -2.24
N SER A 58 36.14 -15.87 -2.44
CA SER A 58 34.98 -15.92 -1.55
C SER A 58 35.35 -16.59 -0.22
N LEU A 59 34.84 -16.08 0.89
CA LEU A 59 35.08 -16.60 2.23
C LEU A 59 33.78 -17.18 2.81
N PHE A 60 33.84 -18.45 3.19
CA PHE A 60 32.80 -19.17 3.91
C PHE A 60 33.27 -19.42 5.34
N LEU A 61 32.50 -18.96 6.32
CA LEU A 61 32.75 -19.21 7.74
C LEU A 61 31.59 -20.02 8.33
N LEU A 62 31.90 -21.24 8.76
CA LEU A 62 30.93 -22.18 9.35
C LEU A 62 31.17 -22.28 10.86
N ASN A 63 30.17 -21.93 11.68
CA ASN A 63 30.19 -22.23 13.12
C ASN A 63 28.79 -22.63 13.63
N PRO A 64 28.53 -23.93 13.87
CA PRO A 64 27.23 -24.43 14.33
C PRO A 64 26.76 -23.84 15.67
N ASN A 65 27.67 -23.30 16.48
CA ASN A 65 27.35 -22.73 17.78
C ASN A 65 26.88 -21.27 17.69
N GLY A 66 27.02 -20.63 16.53
CA GLY A 66 26.58 -19.26 16.30
C GLY A 66 27.71 -18.32 15.88
N ILE A 67 27.32 -17.15 15.38
CA ILE A 67 28.23 -16.09 14.97
C ILE A 67 27.69 -14.75 15.50
N VAL A 68 28.55 -14.00 16.19
CA VAL A 68 28.23 -12.69 16.74
C VAL A 68 29.15 -11.64 16.13
N PHE A 69 28.57 -10.64 15.49
CA PHE A 69 29.27 -9.44 15.01
C PHE A 69 29.08 -8.32 16.03
N GLY A 70 30.19 -7.74 16.48
CA GLY A 70 30.19 -6.61 17.42
C GLY A 70 30.22 -5.25 16.71
N PRO A 71 30.25 -4.14 17.49
CA PRO A 71 30.20 -2.79 16.92
C PRO A 71 31.41 -2.42 16.05
N ASN A 72 32.58 -2.99 16.33
CA ASN A 72 33.82 -2.74 15.59
C ASN A 72 34.13 -3.82 14.55
N ALA A 73 33.20 -4.75 14.31
CA ALA A 73 33.35 -5.77 13.28
C ALA A 73 33.46 -5.13 11.91
N LYS A 74 34.40 -5.59 11.08
CA LYS A 74 34.54 -5.15 9.69
C LYS A 74 34.83 -6.33 8.77
N LEU A 75 34.21 -6.35 7.61
CA LEU A 75 34.62 -7.23 6.53
C LEU A 75 35.55 -6.50 5.56
N ASP A 76 36.61 -7.18 5.18
CA ASP A 76 37.60 -6.75 4.21
C ASP A 76 37.82 -7.87 3.19
N VAL A 77 36.72 -8.25 2.54
CA VAL A 77 36.60 -9.37 1.61
C VAL A 77 36.07 -8.83 0.30
N ALA A 78 36.90 -8.82 -0.76
CA ALA A 78 36.48 -8.33 -2.08
C ALA A 78 35.67 -9.38 -2.88
N GLY A 79 35.74 -10.66 -2.49
CA GLY A 79 34.84 -11.71 -2.95
C GLY A 79 33.54 -11.80 -2.14
N SER A 80 32.75 -12.84 -2.36
CA SER A 80 31.56 -13.10 -1.56
C SER A 80 31.90 -13.52 -0.13
N PHE A 81 31.07 -13.13 0.84
CA PHE A 81 31.15 -13.60 2.22
C PHE A 81 29.88 -14.36 2.59
N LEU A 82 30.05 -15.58 3.11
CA LEU A 82 28.97 -16.40 3.66
C LEU A 82 29.30 -16.80 5.10
N GLY A 83 28.63 -16.16 6.07
CA GLY A 83 28.64 -16.59 7.46
C GLY A 83 27.48 -17.53 7.73
N ALA A 84 27.75 -18.76 8.16
CA ALA A 84 26.67 -19.72 8.40
C ALA A 84 26.86 -20.56 9.66
N THR A 85 25.75 -20.95 10.29
CA THR A 85 25.73 -21.85 11.45
C THR A 85 25.41 -23.29 11.07
N ALA A 86 25.71 -23.63 9.81
CA ALA A 86 25.56 -24.97 9.28
C ALA A 86 26.61 -25.93 9.87
N SER A 87 26.19 -27.18 10.07
CA SER A 87 27.04 -28.28 10.54
C SER A 87 28.04 -28.77 9.49
N ALA A 88 27.74 -28.57 8.21
CA ALA A 88 28.64 -28.94 7.11
C ALA A 88 28.33 -28.16 5.83
N LEU A 89 29.34 -28.04 4.98
CA LEU A 89 29.19 -27.66 3.57
C LEU A 89 29.23 -28.91 2.71
N LYS A 90 28.24 -29.08 1.82
CA LYS A 90 28.14 -30.21 0.89
C LYS A 90 28.70 -29.84 -0.47
N PHE A 91 29.41 -30.77 -1.10
CA PHE A 91 29.99 -30.61 -2.44
C PHE A 91 29.25 -31.44 -3.50
N ALA A 92 29.40 -31.08 -4.77
CA ALA A 92 28.72 -31.74 -5.88
C ALA A 92 29.08 -33.23 -6.03
N ASN A 93 30.27 -33.64 -5.58
CA ASN A 93 30.71 -35.03 -5.55
C ASN A 93 30.09 -35.85 -4.40
N GLY A 94 29.27 -35.24 -3.54
CA GLY A 94 28.61 -35.87 -2.40
C GLY A 94 29.40 -35.80 -1.08
N GLU A 95 30.62 -35.26 -1.09
CA GLU A 95 31.43 -35.12 0.13
C GLU A 95 30.99 -33.93 0.99
N PHE A 96 31.36 -33.98 2.27
CA PHE A 96 31.01 -32.96 3.27
C PHE A 96 32.25 -32.39 3.97
N PHE A 97 32.32 -31.07 4.06
CA PHE A 97 33.23 -30.37 4.96
C PHE A 97 32.49 -30.03 6.26
N SER A 98 32.55 -30.97 7.23
CA SER A 98 31.73 -30.94 8.47
C SER A 98 32.43 -30.31 9.67
N ALA A 99 31.75 -29.38 10.36
CA ALA A 99 32.15 -28.80 11.64
C ALA A 99 31.92 -29.76 12.83
N VAL A 100 30.92 -30.64 12.74
CA VAL A 100 30.51 -31.54 13.84
C VAL A 100 31.16 -32.92 13.77
N ASN A 101 31.49 -33.41 12.58
CA ASN A 101 32.22 -34.66 12.36
C ASN A 101 33.46 -34.38 11.49
N PRO A 102 34.47 -33.67 12.01
CA PRO A 102 35.56 -33.17 11.20
C PRO A 102 36.46 -34.30 10.70
N GLN A 103 36.48 -34.50 9.39
CA GLN A 103 37.51 -35.26 8.70
C GLN A 103 38.50 -34.31 8.01
N ALA A 104 39.74 -34.79 7.80
CA ALA A 104 40.71 -34.06 7.00
C ALA A 104 40.14 -33.88 5.58
N PRO A 105 40.07 -32.65 5.06
CA PRO A 105 39.55 -32.43 3.72
C PRO A 105 40.52 -33.09 2.74
N LEU A 106 39.99 -33.98 1.89
CA LEU A 106 40.72 -34.41 0.69
C LEU A 106 40.92 -33.18 -0.20
N LEU A 107 41.95 -33.19 -1.05
CA LEU A 107 42.12 -32.14 -2.07
C LEU A 107 40.93 -32.17 -3.04
N MET A 108 39.89 -31.41 -2.71
CA MET A 108 38.64 -31.36 -3.45
C MET A 108 38.68 -30.25 -4.50
N ILE A 109 38.52 -30.63 -5.77
CA ILE A 109 38.19 -29.71 -6.88
C ILE A 109 36.69 -29.86 -7.17
N SER A 110 35.84 -29.51 -6.21
CA SER A 110 34.40 -29.57 -6.38
C SER A 110 33.75 -28.28 -5.90
N VAL A 111 32.64 -27.92 -6.55
CA VAL A 111 31.85 -26.75 -6.17
C VAL A 111 30.93 -27.10 -4.99
N PRO A 112 30.81 -26.25 -3.97
CA PRO A 112 29.81 -26.44 -2.94
C PRO A 112 28.41 -26.29 -3.54
N VAL A 113 27.50 -27.15 -3.09
CA VAL A 113 26.11 -27.22 -3.56
C VAL A 113 25.10 -26.91 -2.47
N GLY A 114 25.54 -26.79 -1.21
CA GLY A 114 24.65 -26.39 -0.13
C GLY A 114 25.23 -26.47 1.27
N LEU A 115 24.49 -25.89 2.20
CA LEU A 115 24.72 -25.91 3.63
C LEU A 115 23.82 -26.98 4.27
N GLN A 116 24.41 -27.88 5.05
CA GLN A 116 23.67 -28.85 5.86
C GLN A 116 23.55 -28.34 7.30
N MET A 117 22.34 -27.96 7.69
CA MET A 117 22.04 -27.60 9.07
C MET A 117 22.01 -28.87 9.93
N GLY A 118 22.62 -28.79 11.11
CA GLY A 118 22.71 -29.90 12.05
C GLY A 118 21.46 -30.02 12.93
N GLN A 119 21.55 -30.82 14.00
CA GLN A 119 20.53 -30.85 15.06
C GLN A 119 20.58 -29.61 15.95
N GLN A 120 21.77 -29.05 16.13
CA GLN A 120 22.00 -27.75 16.75
C GLN A 120 22.29 -26.72 15.66
N VAL A 121 21.59 -25.60 15.71
CA VAL A 121 21.75 -24.47 14.80
C VAL A 121 21.85 -23.22 15.65
N GLY A 122 23.05 -22.66 15.74
CA GLY A 122 23.30 -21.43 16.49
C GLY A 122 22.72 -20.20 15.78
N ASP A 123 22.54 -19.13 16.55
CA ASP A 123 22.04 -17.85 16.07
C ASP A 123 23.12 -17.07 15.31
N VAL A 124 22.67 -16.13 14.48
CA VAL A 124 23.52 -15.05 13.93
C VAL A 124 23.08 -13.72 14.52
N LYS A 125 24.00 -12.99 15.15
CA LYS A 125 23.70 -11.75 15.87
C LYS A 125 24.56 -10.58 15.40
N PHE A 126 23.93 -9.43 15.21
CA PHE A 126 24.57 -8.16 14.92
C PHE A 126 24.17 -7.17 16.00
N ASN A 127 25.14 -6.71 16.78
CA ASN A 127 24.91 -5.82 17.91
C ASN A 127 25.73 -4.55 17.71
N GLY A 128 25.07 -3.45 17.35
CA GLY A 128 25.76 -2.18 17.06
C GLY A 128 26.65 -2.23 15.81
N THR A 129 26.52 -3.27 14.99
CA THR A 129 27.47 -3.62 13.93
C THR A 129 27.41 -2.65 12.75
N PHE A 130 28.55 -2.26 12.20
CA PHE A 130 28.64 -1.60 10.90
C PHE A 130 29.39 -2.49 9.90
N LEU A 131 28.70 -3.10 8.96
CA LEU A 131 29.26 -4.12 8.07
C LEU A 131 28.86 -3.88 6.62
N ILE A 132 29.87 -3.82 5.75
CA ILE A 132 29.72 -3.65 4.30
C ILE A 132 30.33 -4.86 3.59
N GLY A 133 29.60 -5.44 2.64
CA GLY A 133 30.06 -6.55 1.80
C GLY A 133 30.96 -6.11 0.64
N GLY A 134 31.54 -7.08 -0.08
CA GLY A 134 32.31 -6.81 -1.29
C GLY A 134 31.42 -6.35 -2.45
N THR A 135 31.97 -5.51 -3.34
CA THR A 135 31.25 -4.93 -4.48
C THR A 135 30.77 -5.98 -5.48
N SER A 136 29.49 -5.96 -5.85
CA SER A 136 28.86 -6.90 -6.79
C SER A 136 29.05 -8.37 -6.38
N GLN A 137 29.09 -8.64 -5.08
CA GLN A 137 29.24 -9.98 -4.50
C GLN A 137 28.03 -10.39 -3.67
N THR A 138 28.05 -11.63 -3.17
CA THR A 138 27.09 -12.08 -2.18
C THR A 138 27.60 -11.80 -0.77
N LEU A 139 26.77 -11.12 0.02
CA LEU A 139 26.87 -11.01 1.47
C LEU A 139 25.73 -11.83 2.10
N GLY A 140 26.05 -13.02 2.60
CA GLY A 140 25.06 -13.97 3.09
C GLY A 140 25.25 -14.35 4.55
N PHE A 141 24.13 -14.41 5.29
CA PHE A 141 24.08 -14.84 6.68
C PHE A 141 22.97 -15.89 6.86
N ILE A 142 23.35 -17.14 7.13
CA ILE A 142 22.41 -18.26 7.23
C ILE A 142 22.58 -18.97 8.57
N GLY A 143 21.57 -18.97 9.43
CA GLY A 143 21.68 -19.65 10.71
C GLY A 143 20.34 -19.96 11.36
N GLY A 144 20.34 -20.04 12.69
CA GLY A 144 19.15 -20.24 13.51
C GLY A 144 18.31 -18.97 13.53
N ASP A 145 18.05 -18.43 14.71
CA ASP A 145 17.47 -17.08 14.76
C ASP A 145 18.50 -16.05 14.31
N VAL A 146 18.06 -15.03 13.57
CA VAL A 146 18.92 -13.91 13.15
C VAL A 146 18.44 -12.63 13.80
N GLN A 147 19.32 -11.99 14.57
CA GLN A 147 19.02 -10.76 15.31
C GLN A 147 19.91 -9.63 14.78
N VAL A 148 19.28 -8.60 14.22
CA VAL A 148 19.92 -7.40 13.71
C VAL A 148 19.48 -6.23 14.59
N SER A 149 20.36 -5.77 15.48
CA SER A 149 20.02 -4.78 16.51
C SER A 149 21.04 -3.64 16.51
N GLU A 150 20.53 -2.42 16.34
CA GLU A 150 21.35 -1.19 16.25
C GLU A 150 22.45 -1.29 15.17
N ALA A 151 22.19 -2.05 14.10
CA ALA A 151 23.21 -2.41 13.11
C ALA A 151 22.96 -1.75 11.75
N PHE A 152 24.04 -1.54 11.00
CA PHE A 152 24.06 -1.14 9.60
C PHE A 152 24.69 -2.26 8.78
N LEU A 153 23.87 -2.95 7.97
CA LEU A 153 24.29 -4.00 7.06
C LEU A 153 24.11 -3.54 5.62
N ALA A 154 25.20 -3.37 4.88
CA ALA A 154 25.14 -2.94 3.50
C ALA A 154 25.82 -3.93 2.53
N GLY A 155 25.11 -4.26 1.46
CA GLY A 155 25.75 -4.71 0.21
C GLY A 155 26.18 -3.52 -0.64
N ASP A 156 27.13 -3.74 -1.54
CA ASP A 156 27.60 -2.74 -2.50
C ASP A 156 27.36 -3.29 -3.92
N SER A 157 26.10 -3.29 -4.36
CA SER A 157 25.60 -4.11 -5.47
C SER A 157 25.72 -5.63 -5.19
N GLY A 158 25.10 -6.46 -6.02
CA GLY A 158 25.08 -7.92 -5.87
C GLY A 158 23.91 -8.45 -5.03
N ARG A 159 24.19 -9.32 -4.05
CA ARG A 159 23.16 -10.02 -3.26
C ARG A 159 23.43 -9.86 -1.76
N LEU A 160 22.48 -9.33 -1.02
CA LEU A 160 22.44 -9.42 0.44
C LEU A 160 21.36 -10.45 0.82
N ASP A 161 21.74 -11.49 1.56
CA ASP A 161 20.83 -12.60 1.91
C ASP A 161 20.89 -12.90 3.39
N ILE A 162 19.73 -12.92 4.05
CA ILE A 162 19.59 -13.31 5.44
C ILE A 162 18.55 -14.43 5.52
N GLY A 163 18.98 -15.59 6.01
CA GLY A 163 18.17 -16.78 6.16
C GLY A 163 18.17 -17.31 7.59
N ALA A 164 16.99 -17.42 8.17
CA ALA A 164 16.76 -18.06 9.46
C ALA A 164 16.11 -19.44 9.25
N VAL A 165 16.88 -20.50 9.46
CA VAL A 165 16.54 -21.88 9.16
C VAL A 165 16.72 -22.79 10.38
N GLY A 166 15.87 -23.81 10.48
CA GLY A 166 15.86 -24.75 11.58
C GLY A 166 16.79 -25.94 11.40
N GLU A 167 16.77 -26.81 12.40
CA GLU A 167 17.53 -28.05 12.43
C GLU A 167 17.19 -28.99 11.27
N GLY A 168 18.21 -29.69 10.78
CA GLY A 168 18.11 -30.66 9.68
C GLY A 168 17.85 -30.06 8.29
N ALA A 169 17.68 -28.73 8.18
CA ALA A 169 17.47 -28.07 6.90
C ALA A 169 18.68 -28.23 5.95
N PHE A 170 18.40 -28.32 4.65
CA PHE A 170 19.40 -28.21 3.60
C PHE A 170 19.13 -26.93 2.81
N VAL A 171 20.11 -26.02 2.78
CA VAL A 171 20.05 -24.76 2.04
C VAL A 171 20.94 -24.88 0.81
N GLY A 172 20.36 -24.78 -0.38
CA GLY A 172 21.08 -24.92 -1.64
C GLY A 172 22.00 -23.74 -1.91
N LEU A 173 23.13 -24.00 -2.57
CA LEU A 173 24.08 -22.98 -3.03
C LEU A 173 24.38 -23.20 -4.51
N THR A 174 24.23 -22.13 -5.30
CA THR A 174 24.55 -22.13 -6.72
C THR A 174 25.46 -20.96 -7.02
N SER A 175 26.65 -21.23 -7.56
CA SER A 175 27.56 -20.16 -7.99
C SER A 175 27.00 -19.45 -9.23
N ASN A 176 27.10 -18.12 -9.27
CA ASN A 176 26.68 -17.29 -10.39
C ASN A 176 27.69 -16.17 -10.69
N VAL A 177 27.48 -15.46 -11.81
CA VAL A 177 28.22 -14.22 -12.11
C VAL A 177 27.81 -13.19 -11.05
N GLY A 178 28.72 -12.85 -10.13
CA GLY A 178 28.43 -11.99 -8.98
C GLY A 178 28.34 -12.70 -7.62
N GLY A 179 28.70 -13.99 -7.53
CA GLY A 179 28.86 -14.69 -6.26
C GLY A 179 28.07 -16.00 -6.14
N TRP A 180 27.11 -16.01 -5.21
CA TRP A 180 26.34 -17.19 -4.79
C TRP A 180 24.85 -16.88 -4.67
N ALA A 181 24.02 -17.63 -5.39
CA ALA A 181 22.60 -17.70 -5.13
C ALA A 181 22.32 -18.75 -4.03
N ILE A 182 21.42 -18.39 -3.11
CA ILE A 182 21.03 -19.24 -1.99
C ILE A 182 19.59 -19.70 -2.21
N ASP A 183 19.36 -21.00 -2.13
CA ASP A 183 18.05 -21.63 -2.36
C ASP A 183 17.48 -22.24 -1.07
N TYR A 184 16.28 -21.79 -0.71
CA TYR A 184 15.54 -22.23 0.46
C TYR A 184 14.41 -23.21 0.12
N SER A 185 14.26 -23.63 -1.14
CA SER A 185 13.17 -24.52 -1.59
C SER A 185 13.12 -25.86 -0.85
N GLY A 186 14.29 -26.38 -0.43
CA GLY A 186 14.42 -27.62 0.36
C GLY A 186 14.26 -27.44 1.87
N VAL A 187 13.98 -26.23 2.36
CA VAL A 187 13.88 -25.93 3.79
C VAL A 187 12.43 -26.09 4.27
N SER A 188 12.21 -26.97 5.25
CA SER A 188 10.89 -27.21 5.85
C SER A 188 10.69 -26.52 7.20
N ARG A 189 11.78 -26.20 7.92
CA ARG A 189 11.76 -25.53 9.21
C ARG A 189 12.48 -24.20 9.09
N PHE A 190 11.76 -23.11 9.30
CA PHE A 190 12.34 -21.77 9.36
C PHE A 190 12.32 -21.25 10.80
N ARG A 191 13.30 -20.39 11.10
CA ARG A 191 13.52 -19.70 12.38
C ARG A 191 13.27 -18.21 12.19
N ASP A 192 13.39 -17.41 13.24
CA ASP A 192 12.92 -16.03 13.18
C ASP A 192 14.02 -15.03 12.82
N ILE A 193 13.64 -13.98 12.10
CA ILE A 193 14.48 -12.80 11.85
C ILE A 193 13.87 -11.61 12.59
N VAL A 194 14.69 -10.92 13.38
CA VAL A 194 14.31 -9.66 14.03
C VAL A 194 15.26 -8.55 13.59
N VAL A 195 14.71 -7.48 13.04
CA VAL A 195 15.41 -6.25 12.68
C VAL A 195 14.88 -5.12 13.56
N ASP A 196 15.73 -4.61 14.45
CA ASP A 196 15.39 -3.64 15.50
C ASP A 196 16.35 -2.46 15.43
N GLN A 197 15.84 -1.23 15.26
CA GLN A 197 16.66 -0.01 15.17
C GLN A 197 17.86 -0.13 14.21
N SER A 198 17.67 -0.83 13.09
CA SER A 198 18.76 -1.22 12.19
C SER A 198 18.50 -0.82 10.74
N PHE A 199 19.56 -0.67 9.97
CA PHE A 199 19.52 -0.33 8.55
C PHE A 199 20.10 -1.47 7.73
N ILE A 200 19.30 -2.05 6.83
CA ILE A 200 19.73 -3.05 5.86
C ILE A 200 19.60 -2.46 4.47
N SER A 201 20.71 -2.32 3.75
CA SER A 201 20.70 -1.76 2.40
C SER A 201 21.49 -2.56 1.39
N ASN A 202 21.10 -2.47 0.12
CA ASN A 202 21.93 -2.94 -0.98
C ASN A 202 21.71 -2.05 -2.19
N ASN A 203 22.57 -1.04 -2.33
CA ASN A 203 22.43 -0.01 -3.36
C ASN A 203 23.15 -0.43 -4.64
N SER A 204 22.76 0.15 -5.78
CA SER A 204 23.32 -0.19 -7.10
C SER A 204 24.43 0.76 -7.57
N ASP A 205 25.11 1.47 -6.68
CA ASP A 205 25.89 2.68 -7.01
C ASP A 205 27.13 2.42 -7.91
N LEU A 206 27.47 1.15 -8.18
CA LEU A 206 28.65 0.72 -8.95
C LEU A 206 28.34 -0.23 -10.12
N GLY A 207 27.12 -0.17 -10.69
CA GLY A 207 26.81 -0.82 -11.97
C GLY A 207 26.20 -2.23 -11.91
N GLY A 208 25.88 -2.74 -10.73
CA GLY A 208 25.22 -4.04 -10.53
C GLY A 208 23.87 -3.94 -9.81
N ALA A 209 22.99 -4.93 -9.98
CA ALA A 209 21.74 -5.03 -9.20
C ALA A 209 22.05 -5.28 -7.71
N GLY A 210 21.46 -4.53 -6.79
CA GLY A 210 21.58 -4.70 -5.34
C GLY A 210 20.35 -5.35 -4.73
N ASN A 211 20.24 -6.68 -4.80
CA ASN A 211 19.05 -7.38 -4.29
C ASN A 211 19.17 -7.70 -2.79
N ILE A 212 18.05 -7.62 -2.06
CA ILE A 212 17.93 -8.07 -0.67
C ILE A 212 16.97 -9.27 -0.59
N PHE A 213 17.39 -10.34 0.07
CA PHE A 213 16.58 -11.53 0.32
C PHE A 213 16.49 -11.81 1.82
N LEU A 214 15.27 -11.95 2.33
CA LEU A 214 14.99 -12.31 3.72
C LEU A 214 14.11 -13.56 3.74
N ASN A 215 14.59 -14.64 4.34
CA ASN A 215 13.86 -15.91 4.45
C ASN A 215 13.75 -16.34 5.91
N ALA A 216 12.53 -16.38 6.43
CA ALA A 216 12.27 -16.60 7.86
C ALA A 216 10.99 -17.41 8.11
N GLY A 217 10.85 -17.88 9.34
CA GLY A 217 9.60 -18.29 9.95
C GLY A 217 8.80 -17.03 10.15
N LYS A 218 9.09 -16.29 11.22
CA LYS A 218 8.58 -14.93 11.41
C LYS A 218 9.65 -13.89 11.08
N LEU A 219 9.28 -12.84 10.36
CA LEU A 219 10.11 -11.64 10.21
C LEU A 219 9.46 -10.48 10.98
N THR A 220 10.22 -9.84 11.87
CA THR A 220 9.81 -8.65 12.61
C THR A 220 10.74 -7.49 12.29
N VAL A 221 10.20 -6.39 11.78
CA VAL A 221 10.94 -5.13 11.50
C VAL A 221 10.34 -4.05 12.38
N LYS A 222 11.10 -3.51 13.33
CA LYS A 222 10.53 -2.63 14.35
C LYS A 222 11.41 -1.49 14.80
N ASN A 223 10.82 -0.53 15.52
CA ASN A 223 11.50 0.55 16.23
C ASN A 223 12.45 1.34 15.31
N GLY A 224 11.98 1.84 14.17
CA GLY A 224 12.84 2.61 13.26
C GLY A 224 13.75 1.76 12.36
N ALA A 225 13.58 0.44 12.34
CA ALA A 225 14.31 -0.41 11.39
C ALA A 225 13.94 -0.11 9.93
N VAL A 226 14.95 -0.02 9.07
CA VAL A 226 14.84 0.31 7.64
C VAL A 226 15.46 -0.79 6.79
N ILE A 227 14.72 -1.25 5.78
CA ILE A 227 15.20 -2.20 4.76
C ILE A 227 15.00 -1.55 3.39
N ILE A 228 16.09 -1.24 2.69
CA ILE A 228 16.02 -0.38 1.52
C ILE A 228 16.95 -0.80 0.38
N THR A 229 16.51 -0.60 -0.86
CA THR A 229 17.40 -0.61 -2.02
C THR A 229 17.25 0.68 -2.80
N THR A 230 18.37 1.26 -3.20
CA THR A 230 18.40 2.46 -4.04
C THR A 230 19.00 2.13 -5.40
N ARG A 231 18.39 2.66 -6.46
CA ARG A 231 18.86 2.55 -7.84
C ARG A 231 19.27 3.92 -8.38
N GLN A 232 20.56 4.07 -8.71
CA GLN A 232 21.15 5.24 -9.36
C GLN A 232 21.81 4.81 -10.69
N ASP A 233 21.04 4.75 -11.78
CA ASP A 233 21.57 4.63 -13.17
C ASP A 233 22.11 3.28 -13.67
N VAL A 234 21.78 2.17 -13.02
CA VAL A 234 22.09 0.81 -13.53
C VAL A 234 20.98 0.31 -14.46
N GLU A 235 21.21 -0.70 -15.32
CA GLU A 235 20.13 -1.36 -16.09
C GLU A 235 19.36 -2.43 -15.27
N ALA A 236 20.01 -3.14 -14.34
CA ALA A 236 19.45 -4.30 -13.62
C ALA A 236 18.74 -3.95 -12.29
N GLN A 237 17.53 -4.50 -12.06
CA GLN A 237 16.69 -4.20 -10.89
C GLN A 237 17.29 -4.69 -9.55
N SER A 238 17.12 -3.90 -8.49
CA SER A 238 17.61 -4.13 -7.12
C SER A 238 16.45 -4.48 -6.18
N ASN A 239 15.81 -5.62 -6.36
CA ASN A 239 14.55 -5.96 -5.68
C ASN A 239 14.76 -6.33 -4.20
N ILE A 240 13.72 -6.09 -3.39
CA ILE A 240 13.59 -6.66 -2.05
C ILE A 240 12.65 -7.86 -2.14
N THR A 241 13.08 -9.02 -1.64
CA THR A 241 12.28 -10.25 -1.61
C THR A 241 12.22 -10.81 -0.20
N ILE A 242 11.00 -10.96 0.33
CA ILE A 242 10.73 -11.42 1.69
C ILE A 242 9.84 -12.66 1.64
N ASN A 243 10.32 -13.76 2.22
CA ASN A 243 9.54 -14.97 2.44
C ASN A 243 9.48 -15.25 3.94
N ALA A 244 8.34 -14.96 4.57
CA ALA A 244 8.12 -15.17 6.01
C ALA A 244 7.00 -16.20 6.22
N ARG A 245 7.36 -17.45 6.55
CA ARG A 245 6.46 -18.61 6.55
C ARG A 245 5.41 -18.64 7.67
N ASN A 246 5.60 -17.86 8.74
CA ASN A 246 4.73 -17.78 9.91
C ASN A 246 4.20 -16.35 10.17
N GLY A 247 4.61 -15.36 9.37
CA GLY A 247 4.12 -13.99 9.45
C GLY A 247 5.20 -12.92 9.29
N LEU A 248 4.79 -11.75 8.78
CA LEU A 248 5.59 -10.53 8.72
C LEU A 248 4.93 -9.44 9.57
N THR A 249 5.68 -8.89 10.52
CA THR A 249 5.27 -7.71 11.29
C THR A 249 6.24 -6.56 11.01
N VAL A 250 5.70 -5.42 10.61
CA VAL A 250 6.45 -4.16 10.51
C VAL A 250 5.76 -3.14 11.42
N GLN A 251 6.48 -2.60 12.40
CA GLN A 251 5.89 -1.76 13.45
C GLN A 251 6.82 -0.62 13.84
N SER A 252 6.40 0.62 13.68
CA SER A 252 7.20 1.76 14.14
C SER A 252 7.08 1.96 15.66
N ALA A 253 8.04 2.68 16.21
CA ALA A 253 7.94 3.26 17.55
C ALA A 253 7.73 4.79 17.44
N PRO A 254 7.30 5.48 18.51
CA PRO A 254 7.17 6.94 18.48
C PRO A 254 8.45 7.61 17.97
N SER A 255 8.32 8.48 16.96
CA SER A 255 9.43 9.19 16.29
C SER A 255 10.47 8.28 15.60
N GLN A 256 10.17 7.00 15.39
CA GLN A 256 11.06 6.01 14.78
C GLN A 256 10.31 5.17 13.75
N ILE A 257 10.23 5.68 12.51
CA ILE A 257 9.48 5.03 11.42
C ILE A 257 10.20 3.77 10.95
N SER A 258 9.52 2.62 11.03
CA SER A 258 9.97 1.39 10.39
C SER A 258 9.52 1.32 8.94
N PHE A 259 10.45 0.98 8.06
CA PHE A 259 10.30 1.12 6.61
C PHE A 259 10.86 -0.08 5.85
N ILE A 260 10.12 -0.57 4.86
CA ILE A 260 10.64 -1.47 3.81
C ILE A 260 10.37 -0.82 2.47
N GLY A 261 11.38 -0.64 1.63
CA GLY A 261 11.08 -0.02 0.35
C GLY A 261 12.21 0.11 -0.63
N THR A 262 11.89 0.61 -1.81
CA THR A 262 12.86 0.84 -2.87
C THR A 262 12.79 2.28 -3.35
N VAL A 263 13.92 2.80 -3.80
CA VAL A 263 14.03 4.14 -4.39
C VAL A 263 14.64 4.03 -5.77
N ASN A 264 13.95 4.59 -6.76
CA ASN A 264 14.50 4.81 -8.10
C ASN A 264 14.90 6.28 -8.24
N ASP A 265 16.20 6.52 -8.22
CA ASP A 265 16.83 7.83 -8.34
C ASP A 265 17.54 8.00 -9.69
N SER A 266 17.30 7.06 -10.62
CA SER A 266 17.95 7.06 -11.93
C SER A 266 17.50 8.25 -12.77
N GLN A 267 18.44 8.86 -13.51
CA GLN A 267 18.17 9.91 -14.50
C GLN A 267 17.91 9.35 -15.91
N GLY A 268 18.12 8.04 -16.12
CA GLY A 268 18.03 7.38 -17.42
C GLY A 268 16.65 6.84 -17.81
N GLY A 269 15.58 7.16 -17.09
CA GLY A 269 14.22 6.70 -17.43
C GLY A 269 13.94 5.22 -17.11
N SER A 270 14.79 4.57 -16.32
CA SER A 270 14.69 3.16 -15.96
C SER A 270 13.45 2.83 -15.11
N SER A 271 13.01 1.57 -15.15
CA SER A 271 12.04 1.05 -14.18
C SER A 271 12.72 0.74 -12.84
N GLY A 272 12.05 1.12 -11.75
CA GLY A 272 12.50 0.92 -10.39
C GLY A 272 12.41 -0.52 -9.93
N SER A 273 12.99 -0.76 -8.77
CA SER A 273 13.05 -2.07 -8.13
C SER A 273 11.78 -2.37 -7.34
N ASN A 274 11.34 -3.62 -7.33
CA ASN A 274 10.10 -4.06 -6.68
C ASN A 274 10.33 -4.49 -5.23
N VAL A 275 9.27 -4.41 -4.42
CA VAL A 275 9.15 -5.10 -3.13
C VAL A 275 8.24 -6.31 -3.32
N ASN A 276 8.76 -7.51 -3.04
CA ASN A 276 8.01 -8.77 -3.18
C ASN A 276 7.92 -9.48 -1.82
N ILE A 277 6.70 -9.72 -1.34
CA ILE A 277 6.43 -10.30 -0.03
C ILE A 277 5.54 -11.53 -0.17
N SER A 278 5.95 -12.64 0.44
CA SER A 278 5.18 -13.87 0.57
C SER A 278 5.09 -14.28 2.05
N THR A 279 3.89 -14.29 2.62
CA THR A 279 3.70 -14.60 4.05
C THR A 279 2.25 -14.99 4.37
N PRO A 280 1.94 -15.85 5.36
CA PRO A 280 0.55 -16.09 5.72
C PRO A 280 -0.17 -14.83 6.18
N ALA A 281 0.48 -14.03 7.03
CA ALA A 281 -0.08 -12.81 7.59
C ALA A 281 0.92 -11.65 7.53
N LEU A 282 0.51 -10.52 6.96
CA LEU A 282 1.23 -9.25 7.02
C LEU A 282 0.51 -8.30 8.00
N SER A 283 1.24 -7.78 8.98
CA SER A 283 0.78 -6.71 9.87
C SER A 283 1.69 -5.49 9.74
N LEU A 284 1.13 -4.38 9.26
CA LEU A 284 1.77 -3.07 9.17
C LEU A 284 1.14 -2.16 10.22
N LEU A 285 1.89 -1.84 11.27
CA LEU A 285 1.36 -1.26 12.49
C LEU A 285 2.00 0.08 12.81
N ASP A 286 1.22 0.94 13.45
CA ASP A 286 1.69 2.13 14.14
C ASP A 286 2.58 3.02 13.26
N GLY A 287 2.12 3.43 12.08
CA GLY A 287 2.89 4.33 11.20
C GLY A 287 3.98 3.67 10.36
N ALA A 288 4.12 2.35 10.41
CA ALA A 288 5.10 1.63 9.60
C ALA A 288 4.74 1.69 8.10
N SER A 289 5.76 1.61 7.24
CA SER A 289 5.57 1.82 5.80
C SER A 289 6.22 0.74 4.92
N ILE A 290 5.51 0.35 3.85
CA ILE A 290 6.06 -0.41 2.72
C ILE A 290 5.90 0.42 1.45
N LEU A 291 7.00 0.88 0.86
CA LEU A 291 6.95 1.90 -0.18
C LEU A 291 7.86 1.61 -1.37
N THR A 292 7.45 2.05 -2.54
CA THR A 292 8.35 2.24 -3.69
C THR A 292 8.30 3.69 -4.15
N VAL A 293 9.46 4.30 -4.36
CA VAL A 293 9.58 5.74 -4.61
C VAL A 293 10.34 6.00 -5.90
N LEU A 294 9.88 6.96 -6.68
CA LEU A 294 10.61 7.56 -7.78
C LEU A 294 11.04 8.98 -7.37
N SER A 295 12.36 9.21 -7.27
CA SER A 295 12.96 10.53 -7.08
C SER A 295 13.65 11.05 -8.35
N GLY A 296 14.02 10.14 -9.27
CA GLY A 296 14.58 10.45 -10.59
C GLY A 296 13.56 10.38 -11.73
N GLN A 297 14.01 9.93 -12.89
CA GLN A 297 13.22 9.72 -14.10
C GLN A 297 12.90 8.24 -14.35
N GLY A 298 11.68 7.95 -14.81
CA GLY A 298 11.26 6.61 -15.24
C GLY A 298 10.05 6.09 -14.48
N LYS A 299 10.09 4.84 -14.02
CA LYS A 299 8.97 4.23 -13.27
C LYS A 299 9.42 3.88 -11.84
N ALA A 300 8.62 4.12 -10.81
CA ALA A 300 8.83 3.46 -9.51
C ALA A 300 8.58 1.94 -9.65
N GLY A 301 9.19 1.13 -8.79
CA GLY A 301 8.91 -0.30 -8.77
C GLY A 301 7.55 -0.62 -8.17
N ASP A 302 7.08 -1.85 -8.35
CA ASP A 302 5.79 -2.31 -7.84
C ASP A 302 5.92 -2.88 -6.41
N VAL A 303 4.85 -2.77 -5.62
CA VAL A 303 4.69 -3.49 -4.35
C VAL A 303 3.81 -4.71 -4.60
N ASN A 304 4.37 -5.90 -4.38
CA ASN A 304 3.68 -7.18 -4.56
C ASN A 304 3.60 -7.93 -3.23
N VAL A 305 2.39 -8.11 -2.70
CA VAL A 305 2.17 -8.88 -1.47
C VAL A 305 1.22 -10.04 -1.76
N ASN A 306 1.72 -11.25 -1.51
CA ASN A 306 0.92 -12.47 -1.54
C ASN A 306 0.82 -13.03 -0.12
N SER A 307 -0.38 -12.98 0.43
CA SER A 307 -0.70 -13.52 1.73
C SER A 307 -1.75 -14.62 1.65
N SER A 308 -1.62 -15.68 2.45
CA SER A 308 -2.60 -16.77 2.46
C SER A 308 -3.74 -16.55 3.47
N GLU A 309 -3.59 -15.64 4.42
CA GLU A 309 -4.55 -15.42 5.51
C GLU A 309 -5.03 -13.97 5.60
N ALA A 310 -4.14 -13.04 5.91
CA ALA A 310 -4.52 -11.64 6.09
C ALA A 310 -3.42 -10.64 5.75
N ILE A 311 -3.83 -9.50 5.19
CA ILE A 311 -3.04 -8.26 5.17
C ILE A 311 -3.76 -7.26 6.07
N THR A 312 -3.12 -6.82 7.14
CA THR A 312 -3.65 -5.81 8.06
C THR A 312 -2.75 -4.59 8.09
N ILE A 313 -3.31 -3.42 7.78
CA ILE A 313 -2.65 -2.12 7.81
C ILE A 313 -3.40 -1.29 8.85
N ALA A 314 -2.75 -1.00 9.98
CA ALA A 314 -3.42 -0.38 11.11
C ALA A 314 -2.55 0.63 11.85
N GLY A 315 -3.22 1.64 12.43
CA GLY A 315 -2.60 2.57 13.35
C GLY A 315 -1.77 3.67 12.70
N SER A 316 -1.43 4.63 13.54
CA SER A 316 -0.56 5.77 13.22
C SER A 316 0.30 6.10 14.42
N GLN A 317 1.49 6.63 14.19
CA GLN A 317 2.27 7.30 15.22
C GLN A 317 2.07 8.80 15.11
N ILE A 318 1.88 9.43 16.26
CA ILE A 318 1.86 10.88 16.38
C ILE A 318 3.24 11.27 16.88
N SER A 319 4.00 12.01 16.07
CA SER A 319 5.20 12.72 16.52
C SER A 319 4.85 14.17 16.84
N ASP A 320 5.78 14.93 17.41
CA ASP A 320 5.56 16.35 17.74
C ASP A 320 5.28 17.22 16.49
N THR A 321 5.62 16.73 15.28
CA THR A 321 5.57 17.51 14.03
C THR A 321 4.89 16.81 12.85
N SER A 322 4.65 15.49 12.92
CA SER A 322 4.05 14.70 11.85
C SER A 322 3.12 13.61 12.40
N VAL A 323 2.26 13.11 11.52
CA VAL A 323 1.46 11.91 11.81
C VAL A 323 1.83 10.89 10.77
N ASP A 324 2.53 9.87 11.22
CA ASP A 324 3.00 8.79 10.37
C ASP A 324 1.93 7.71 10.41
N ILE A 325 1.27 7.52 9.27
CA ILE A 325 0.16 6.58 9.14
C ILE A 325 0.68 5.30 8.48
N SER A 326 0.26 4.14 8.98
CA SER A 326 0.65 2.87 8.38
C SER A 326 0.27 2.82 6.91
N THR A 327 1.25 2.67 6.02
CA THR A 327 1.04 2.86 4.57
C THR A 327 1.70 1.78 3.73
N ILE A 328 0.92 1.15 2.85
CA ILE A 328 1.47 0.51 1.64
C ILE A 328 1.31 1.48 0.48
N GLY A 329 2.41 1.85 -0.18
CA GLY A 329 2.34 2.92 -1.15
C GLY A 329 3.37 2.88 -2.26
N SER A 330 3.12 3.70 -3.27
CA SER A 330 4.05 3.95 -4.35
C SER A 330 3.89 5.40 -4.80
N GLY A 331 5.00 6.11 -4.98
CA GLY A 331 4.93 7.55 -5.22
C GLY A 331 6.07 8.16 -6.00
N ILE A 332 5.80 9.34 -6.56
CA ILE A 332 6.81 10.22 -7.16
C ILE A 332 7.03 11.39 -6.21
N THR A 333 8.28 11.64 -5.83
CA THR A 333 8.65 12.66 -4.82
C THR A 333 9.81 13.52 -5.33
N GLY A 334 10.10 14.64 -4.66
CA GLY A 334 11.20 15.54 -5.03
C GLY A 334 10.99 16.14 -6.41
N ASP A 335 11.97 16.01 -7.31
CA ASP A 335 11.87 16.44 -8.71
C ASP A 335 11.58 15.27 -9.67
N GLY A 336 11.10 14.13 -9.14
CA GLY A 336 10.90 12.91 -9.93
C GLY A 336 9.92 13.08 -11.09
N VAL A 337 10.20 12.42 -12.22
CA VAL A 337 9.38 12.48 -13.44
C VAL A 337 9.11 11.09 -14.00
N GLY A 338 7.83 10.74 -14.16
CA GLY A 338 7.45 9.54 -14.92
C GLY A 338 6.21 8.84 -14.40
N GLN A 339 6.34 7.62 -13.85
CA GLN A 339 5.18 6.83 -13.44
C GLN A 339 5.36 6.17 -12.07
N THR A 340 4.34 6.19 -11.22
CA THR A 340 4.36 5.39 -9.97
C THR A 340 4.30 3.90 -10.30
N GLY A 341 4.87 3.04 -9.46
CA GLY A 341 4.62 1.60 -9.53
C GLY A 341 3.18 1.24 -9.16
N ASN A 342 2.82 -0.01 -9.44
CA ASN A 342 1.55 -0.62 -9.06
C ASN A 342 1.63 -1.20 -7.64
N ILE A 343 0.48 -1.33 -6.99
CA ILE A 343 0.32 -2.03 -5.71
C ILE A 343 -0.57 -3.25 -5.98
N ASN A 344 -0.02 -4.45 -5.81
CA ASN A 344 -0.71 -5.71 -6.06
C ASN A 344 -0.78 -6.52 -4.76
N LEU A 345 -1.96 -6.59 -4.15
CA LEU A 345 -2.18 -7.34 -2.91
C LEU A 345 -3.14 -8.50 -3.15
N LYS A 346 -2.72 -9.70 -2.75
CA LYS A 346 -3.55 -10.90 -2.72
C LYS A 346 -3.60 -11.43 -1.30
N SER A 347 -4.81 -11.65 -0.76
CA SER A 347 -5.00 -12.31 0.52
C SER A 347 -6.35 -13.00 0.64
N LYS A 348 -6.57 -13.74 1.72
CA LYS A 348 -7.91 -14.16 2.09
C LYS A 348 -8.71 -12.99 2.64
N ASN A 349 -8.10 -12.17 3.52
CA ASN A 349 -8.69 -10.93 4.03
C ASN A 349 -7.71 -9.73 3.90
N ILE A 350 -8.22 -8.55 3.54
CA ILE A 350 -7.43 -7.30 3.52
C ILE A 350 -8.12 -6.27 4.40
N ASN A 351 -7.46 -5.84 5.46
CA ASN A 351 -8.02 -4.95 6.49
C ASN A 351 -7.20 -3.66 6.59
N LEU A 352 -7.85 -2.53 6.35
CA LEU A 352 -7.32 -1.20 6.61
C LEU A 352 -8.08 -0.65 7.81
N LEU A 353 -7.39 -0.50 8.93
CA LEU A 353 -8.00 -0.18 10.23
C LEU A 353 -7.36 1.08 10.80
N GLU A 354 -8.13 1.85 11.58
CA GLU A 354 -7.59 2.92 12.45
C GLU A 354 -6.63 3.89 11.72
N GLY A 355 -7.01 4.30 10.51
CA GLY A 355 -6.22 5.19 9.67
C GLY A 355 -5.33 4.52 8.62
N GLY A 356 -5.18 3.19 8.61
CA GLY A 356 -4.32 2.50 7.64
C GLY A 356 -4.62 2.82 6.17
N VAL A 357 -3.57 2.99 5.36
CA VAL A 357 -3.66 3.52 3.99
C VAL A 357 -3.01 2.60 2.95
N ILE A 358 -3.66 2.48 1.79
CA ILE A 358 -3.03 2.05 0.53
C ILE A 358 -3.03 3.25 -0.42
N ARG A 359 -1.85 3.68 -0.89
CA ARG A 359 -1.74 4.95 -1.62
C ARG A 359 -0.81 4.94 -2.82
N LEU A 360 -1.35 5.38 -3.95
CA LEU A 360 -0.56 5.91 -5.06
C LEU A 360 -0.62 7.43 -5.05
N THR A 361 0.54 8.07 -5.06
CA THR A 361 0.63 9.53 -5.12
C THR A 361 1.66 9.98 -6.14
N ASN A 362 1.23 10.84 -7.06
CA ASN A 362 2.15 11.62 -7.88
C ASN A 362 1.96 13.11 -7.57
N ASP A 363 2.88 13.71 -6.82
CA ASP A 363 2.87 15.15 -6.56
C ASP A 363 3.71 15.95 -7.59
N ASN A 364 4.27 15.26 -8.58
CA ASN A 364 5.19 15.79 -9.60
C ASN A 364 4.70 15.49 -11.03
N LYS A 365 5.59 15.58 -12.02
CA LYS A 365 5.27 15.34 -13.43
C LYS A 365 5.12 13.84 -13.70
N GLY A 366 4.00 13.42 -14.29
CA GLY A 366 3.78 12.01 -14.62
C GLY A 366 2.40 11.44 -14.34
N VAL A 367 2.30 10.11 -14.38
CA VAL A 367 1.04 9.37 -14.19
C VAL A 367 1.12 8.39 -13.04
N THR A 368 -0.01 8.12 -12.39
CA THR A 368 -0.09 7.06 -11.38
C THR A 368 -0.30 5.68 -12.02
N GLY A 369 0.26 4.66 -11.39
CA GLY A 369 -0.02 3.24 -11.61
C GLY A 369 -1.38 2.82 -11.03
N GLU A 370 -1.51 1.53 -10.71
CA GLU A 370 -2.77 0.92 -10.27
C GLU A 370 -2.69 0.33 -8.87
N VAL A 371 -3.82 0.35 -8.16
CA VAL A 371 -4.05 -0.45 -6.97
C VAL A 371 -4.90 -1.66 -7.34
N ASN A 372 -4.35 -2.86 -7.22
CA ASN A 372 -4.99 -4.13 -7.54
C ASN A 372 -5.12 -4.97 -6.27
N LEU A 373 -6.33 -5.08 -5.71
CA LEU A 373 -6.60 -5.90 -4.54
C LEU A 373 -7.45 -7.12 -4.90
N LYS A 374 -6.98 -8.30 -4.48
CA LYS A 374 -7.71 -9.56 -4.61
C LYS A 374 -7.82 -10.23 -3.23
N ALA A 375 -8.97 -10.08 -2.59
CA ALA A 375 -9.34 -10.83 -1.40
C ALA A 375 -10.15 -12.08 -1.78
N GLU A 376 -9.98 -13.19 -1.08
CA GLU A 376 -10.87 -14.36 -1.24
C GLU A 376 -12.19 -14.17 -0.48
N GLU A 377 -12.12 -13.54 0.69
CA GLU A 377 -13.27 -13.23 1.54
C GLU A 377 -13.53 -11.73 1.57
N ASN A 378 -12.94 -11.00 2.50
CA ASN A 378 -13.34 -9.62 2.78
C ASN A 378 -12.22 -8.62 2.49
N ILE A 379 -12.61 -7.45 2.00
CA ILE A 379 -11.82 -6.25 2.21
C ILE A 379 -12.61 -5.27 3.07
N VAL A 380 -11.98 -4.87 4.19
CA VAL A 380 -12.56 -4.00 5.21
C VAL A 380 -11.72 -2.73 5.32
N ILE A 381 -12.36 -1.58 5.18
CA ILE A 381 -11.74 -0.26 5.33
C ILE A 381 -12.53 0.46 6.42
N SER A 382 -11.94 0.55 7.61
CA SER A 382 -12.67 0.92 8.81
C SER A 382 -11.88 1.86 9.71
N GLY A 383 -12.53 2.96 10.08
CA GLY A 383 -12.03 3.84 11.13
C GLY A 383 -11.12 4.95 10.65
N ALA A 384 -10.80 5.82 11.60
CA ALA A 384 -9.85 6.91 11.48
C ALA A 384 -8.91 6.90 12.68
N THR A 385 -7.76 7.53 12.55
CA THR A 385 -6.90 7.83 13.70
C THR A 385 -7.62 8.78 14.66
N PRO A 386 -7.19 8.89 15.94
CA PRO A 386 -7.78 9.81 16.91
C PRO A 386 -7.87 11.27 16.42
N ILE A 387 -6.94 11.68 15.56
CA ILE A 387 -6.86 13.03 14.97
C ILE A 387 -7.57 13.16 13.61
N GLY A 388 -8.32 12.13 13.19
CA GLY A 388 -9.21 12.19 12.03
C GLY A 388 -8.63 11.73 10.69
N ASN A 389 -7.48 11.06 10.65
CA ASN A 389 -6.98 10.48 9.40
C ASN A 389 -7.73 9.17 9.10
N ASN A 390 -8.52 9.16 8.03
CA ASN A 390 -9.33 8.01 7.66
C ASN A 390 -8.50 6.87 7.05
N SER A 391 -8.92 5.63 7.32
CA SER A 391 -8.47 4.49 6.53
C SER A 391 -8.90 4.64 5.07
N SER A 392 -7.98 4.43 4.14
CA SER A 392 -8.25 4.76 2.73
C SER A 392 -7.46 3.95 1.71
N ILE A 393 -8.07 3.76 0.53
CA ILE A 393 -7.38 3.36 -0.70
C ILE A 393 -7.42 4.55 -1.65
N THR A 394 -6.27 5.10 -2.02
CA THR A 394 -6.21 6.34 -2.81
C THR A 394 -5.32 6.20 -4.03
N ASN A 395 -5.77 6.73 -5.16
CA ASN A 395 -4.96 6.99 -6.35
C ASN A 395 -5.02 8.48 -6.67
N ARG A 396 -3.93 9.21 -6.40
CA ARG A 396 -3.90 10.68 -6.43
C ARG A 396 -2.84 11.19 -7.40
N GLN A 397 -3.25 12.12 -8.26
CA GLN A 397 -2.37 12.85 -9.18
C GLN A 397 -2.48 14.36 -8.95
N GLN A 398 -1.35 15.02 -8.69
CA GLN A 398 -1.23 16.45 -8.38
C GLN A 398 -0.07 17.14 -9.15
N GLY A 399 0.30 16.66 -10.32
CA GLY A 399 1.38 17.27 -11.11
C GLY A 399 1.07 18.68 -11.60
N ILE A 400 1.79 19.69 -11.10
CA ILE A 400 1.59 21.12 -11.43
C ILE A 400 2.04 21.49 -12.87
N PHE A 401 2.80 20.63 -13.56
CA PHE A 401 3.53 21.01 -14.78
C PHE A 401 3.20 20.23 -16.07
N ASP A 402 2.12 19.43 -16.11
CA ASP A 402 1.78 18.68 -17.31
C ASP A 402 1.00 19.51 -18.34
N ASN A 403 1.72 20.02 -19.34
CA ASN A 403 1.16 20.34 -20.66
C ASN A 403 0.98 19.02 -21.44
N GLY A 404 -0.19 18.37 -21.32
CA GLY A 404 -0.73 17.55 -22.41
C GLY A 404 -0.47 16.04 -22.42
N GLY A 405 -0.24 15.37 -21.29
CA GLY A 405 -0.36 13.91 -21.23
C GLY A 405 -1.82 13.47 -21.32
N SER A 406 -2.29 13.08 -22.51
CA SER A 406 -3.63 12.47 -22.66
C SER A 406 -3.70 11.15 -21.87
N THR A 407 -4.55 11.10 -20.85
CA THR A 407 -4.83 9.88 -20.04
C THR A 407 -5.96 9.03 -20.62
N SER A 408 -6.47 9.39 -21.81
CA SER A 408 -7.52 8.62 -22.46
C SER A 408 -7.02 7.21 -22.77
N ASN A 409 -7.77 6.20 -22.31
CA ASN A 409 -7.47 4.76 -22.35
C ASN A 409 -6.56 4.17 -21.27
N LEU A 410 -6.31 4.85 -20.15
CA LEU A 410 -5.68 4.18 -19.02
C LEU A 410 -6.65 3.18 -18.35
N PRO A 411 -6.18 1.96 -17.98
CA PRO A 411 -6.95 1.03 -17.14
C PRO A 411 -7.42 1.69 -15.82
N PRO A 412 -8.37 1.06 -15.08
CA PRO A 412 -8.84 1.64 -13.81
C PRO A 412 -7.67 1.84 -12.84
N GLY A 413 -7.69 2.96 -12.12
CA GLY A 413 -6.64 3.29 -11.15
C GLY A 413 -6.75 2.47 -9.87
N ILE A 414 -7.95 1.95 -9.58
CA ILE A 414 -8.22 1.05 -8.47
C ILE A 414 -9.11 -0.10 -8.97
N ASN A 415 -8.66 -1.35 -8.77
CA ASN A 415 -9.36 -2.57 -9.10
C ASN A 415 -9.48 -3.48 -7.86
N LEU A 416 -10.71 -3.78 -7.44
CA LEU A 416 -10.99 -4.61 -6.27
C LEU A 416 -11.76 -5.87 -6.66
N ARG A 417 -11.33 -7.01 -6.10
CA ARG A 417 -12.05 -8.30 -6.18
C ARG A 417 -12.13 -8.94 -4.79
N ALA A 418 -13.32 -9.33 -4.36
CA ALA A 418 -13.56 -9.95 -3.06
C ALA A 418 -14.87 -10.76 -3.01
N THR A 419 -15.14 -11.43 -1.90
CA THR A 419 -16.52 -11.83 -1.58
C THR A 419 -17.30 -10.64 -1.05
N ASN A 420 -16.77 -9.88 -0.09
CA ASN A 420 -17.43 -8.67 0.42
C ASN A 420 -16.47 -7.47 0.46
N LEU A 421 -17.02 -6.28 0.30
CA LEU A 421 -16.35 -5.01 0.52
C LEU A 421 -17.11 -4.21 1.57
N ILE A 422 -16.43 -3.79 2.65
CA ILE A 422 -17.03 -3.05 3.75
C ILE A 422 -16.22 -1.77 3.99
N LEU A 423 -16.85 -0.62 3.79
CA LEU A 423 -16.36 0.69 4.18
C LEU A 423 -17.21 1.18 5.34
N GLN A 424 -16.57 1.49 6.47
CA GLN A 424 -17.28 1.98 7.65
C GLN A 424 -16.48 3.01 8.46
N GLY A 425 -17.17 3.88 9.20
CA GLY A 425 -16.53 4.78 10.16
C GLY A 425 -15.41 5.63 9.55
N GLY A 426 -15.63 6.19 8.36
CA GLY A 426 -14.66 7.02 7.63
C GLY A 426 -13.85 6.30 6.55
N GLY A 427 -13.98 4.98 6.45
CA GLY A 427 -13.32 4.21 5.40
C GLY A 427 -13.64 4.74 4.00
N SER A 428 -12.62 4.92 3.16
CA SER A 428 -12.78 5.53 1.83
C SER A 428 -11.98 4.85 0.72
N ILE A 429 -12.50 4.93 -0.50
CA ILE A 429 -11.79 4.57 -1.74
C ILE A 429 -11.89 5.77 -2.66
N SER A 430 -10.77 6.28 -3.16
CA SER A 430 -10.81 7.43 -4.05
C SER A 430 -9.76 7.44 -5.15
N THR A 431 -10.16 7.95 -6.32
CA THR A 431 -9.22 8.44 -7.33
C THR A 431 -9.38 9.95 -7.49
N SER A 432 -8.27 10.66 -7.67
CA SER A 432 -8.30 12.11 -7.81
C SER A 432 -7.21 12.62 -8.75
N ASN A 433 -7.54 13.67 -9.52
CA ASN A 433 -6.59 14.35 -10.38
C ASN A 433 -6.76 15.87 -10.29
N PHE A 434 -5.69 16.55 -9.92
CA PHE A 434 -5.57 18.00 -9.83
C PHE A 434 -4.75 18.59 -10.99
N SER A 435 -4.03 17.75 -11.76
CA SER A 435 -3.31 18.15 -12.99
C SER A 435 -4.24 18.12 -14.20
N ALA A 436 -3.75 18.48 -15.39
CA ALA A 436 -4.47 18.20 -16.64
C ALA A 436 -4.66 16.67 -16.86
N GLY A 437 -5.67 16.29 -17.65
CA GLY A 437 -6.01 14.90 -17.97
C GLY A 437 -7.19 14.34 -17.17
N ASP A 438 -7.69 13.18 -17.56
CA ASP A 438 -8.79 12.47 -16.90
C ASP A 438 -8.33 11.80 -15.61
N VAL A 439 -9.28 11.60 -14.69
CA VAL A 439 -9.11 10.80 -13.48
C VAL A 439 -9.26 9.32 -13.82
N ARG A 440 -8.44 8.46 -13.23
CA ARG A 440 -8.55 7.00 -13.44
C ARG A 440 -9.80 6.42 -12.77
N ASN A 441 -10.38 5.38 -13.37
CA ASN A 441 -11.62 4.75 -12.91
C ASN A 441 -11.45 3.92 -11.62
N ILE A 442 -12.56 3.62 -10.95
CA ILE A 442 -12.66 2.63 -9.87
C ILE A 442 -13.51 1.46 -10.35
N ALA A 443 -12.98 0.24 -10.25
CA ALA A 443 -13.70 -0.98 -10.58
C ALA A 443 -13.77 -1.94 -9.38
N ILE A 444 -14.98 -2.27 -8.94
CA ILE A 444 -15.26 -3.13 -7.79
C ILE A 444 -16.06 -4.34 -8.28
N ASN A 445 -15.54 -5.54 -8.07
CA ASN A 445 -16.19 -6.78 -8.45
C ASN A 445 -16.23 -7.72 -7.24
N VAL A 446 -17.38 -7.78 -6.58
CA VAL A 446 -17.59 -8.66 -5.43
C VAL A 446 -18.68 -9.68 -5.70
N SER A 447 -18.57 -10.88 -5.14
CA SER A 447 -19.60 -11.93 -5.30
C SER A 447 -20.74 -11.81 -4.28
N GLY A 448 -20.48 -11.17 -3.14
CA GLY A 448 -21.42 -10.88 -2.06
C GLY A 448 -21.76 -9.39 -2.01
N ASP A 449 -21.62 -8.78 -0.84
CA ASP A 449 -22.14 -7.43 -0.58
C ASP A 449 -21.05 -6.34 -0.67
N VAL A 450 -21.43 -5.17 -1.21
CA VAL A 450 -20.73 -3.90 -0.98
C VAL A 450 -21.51 -3.11 0.07
N ILE A 451 -20.85 -2.75 1.17
CA ILE A 451 -21.43 -1.94 2.24
C ILE A 451 -20.60 -0.66 2.35
N VAL A 452 -21.23 0.49 2.10
CA VAL A 452 -20.66 1.82 2.33
C VAL A 452 -21.47 2.48 3.43
N LYS A 453 -20.98 2.38 4.65
CA LYS A 453 -21.66 2.85 5.85
C LYS A 453 -20.90 4.03 6.43
N GLY A 454 -21.54 5.19 6.60
CA GLY A 454 -20.92 6.29 7.34
C GLY A 454 -20.82 5.97 8.84
N GLY A 455 -20.98 6.99 9.67
CA GLY A 455 -21.14 6.80 11.11
C GLY A 455 -20.55 7.92 11.95
N LEU A 456 -20.82 7.82 13.25
CA LEU A 456 -20.23 8.68 14.28
C LEU A 456 -18.73 8.38 14.41
N ALA A 457 -17.89 9.41 14.43
CA ALA A 457 -16.49 9.25 14.83
C ALA A 457 -16.42 8.71 16.27
N SER A 458 -15.32 8.03 16.60
CA SER A 458 -15.00 7.66 17.98
C SER A 458 -15.19 8.85 18.94
N PRO A 459 -15.64 8.65 20.20
CA PRO A 459 -15.81 9.72 21.19
C PRO A 459 -14.58 10.61 21.42
N SER A 460 -13.38 10.15 21.00
CA SER A 460 -12.11 10.88 21.02
C SER A 460 -12.01 11.98 19.95
N SER A 461 -12.78 11.93 18.87
CA SER A 461 -12.77 12.91 17.79
C SER A 461 -13.91 13.92 17.98
N ARG A 462 -13.89 14.63 19.12
CA ARG A 462 -14.76 15.80 19.34
C ARG A 462 -14.02 17.02 18.85
N SER A 463 -14.62 17.82 17.97
CA SER A 463 -14.18 19.21 17.86
C SER A 463 -14.81 19.99 19.01
N PHE A 464 -13.98 20.75 19.72
CA PHE A 464 -14.42 21.65 20.76
C PHE A 464 -14.54 23.05 20.15
N GLY A 465 -15.78 23.51 19.99
CA GLY A 465 -16.08 24.91 19.74
C GLY A 465 -16.40 25.62 21.06
N ILE A 466 -16.26 26.94 21.08
CA ILE A 466 -16.89 27.77 22.11
C ILE A 466 -17.97 28.55 21.39
N ASP A 467 -19.22 28.45 21.85
CA ASP A 467 -20.27 29.33 21.36
C ASP A 467 -19.87 30.78 21.68
N PRO A 468 -19.63 31.64 20.68
CA PRO A 468 -19.15 33.00 20.91
C PRO A 468 -20.19 33.90 21.59
N SER A 469 -21.46 33.48 21.64
CA SER A 469 -22.55 34.22 22.28
C SER A 469 -22.80 33.82 23.73
N THR A 470 -22.50 32.56 24.10
CA THR A 470 -22.79 32.03 25.46
C THR A 470 -21.55 31.60 26.24
N GLY A 471 -20.39 31.47 25.59
CA GLY A 471 -19.15 30.95 26.20
C GLY A 471 -19.19 29.44 26.51
N SER A 472 -20.23 28.74 26.06
CA SER A 472 -20.40 27.31 26.33
C SER A 472 -19.52 26.45 25.43
N LEU A 473 -18.99 25.35 25.99
CA LEU A 473 -18.25 24.34 25.24
C LEU A 473 -19.22 23.59 24.30
N LEU A 474 -19.08 23.82 23.00
CA LEU A 474 -19.74 23.04 21.96
C LEU A 474 -18.91 21.79 21.69
N THR A 475 -19.45 20.61 22.00
CA THR A 475 -18.88 19.36 21.47
C THR A 475 -19.60 19.03 20.18
N GLN A 476 -18.93 19.20 19.03
CA GLN A 476 -19.45 18.69 17.78
C GLN A 476 -19.06 17.21 17.67
N LEU A 477 -20.04 16.35 17.44
CA LEU A 477 -19.78 14.98 17.02
C LEU A 477 -19.21 15.06 15.60
N ASN A 478 -17.96 14.66 15.42
CA ASN A 478 -17.42 14.47 14.08
C ASN A 478 -18.11 13.24 13.49
N PHE A 479 -18.71 13.38 12.32
CA PHE A 479 -19.23 12.26 11.55
C PHE A 479 -18.21 11.92 10.48
N LEU A 480 -17.92 10.63 10.34
CA LEU A 480 -17.00 10.17 9.34
C LEU A 480 -17.82 9.60 8.18
N SER A 481 -17.96 10.41 7.13
CA SER A 481 -18.53 9.92 5.87
C SER A 481 -17.59 8.88 5.27
N SER A 482 -18.08 7.67 5.09
CA SER A 482 -17.43 6.66 4.27
C SER A 482 -17.85 6.82 2.83
N GLY A 483 -16.95 6.56 1.89
CA GLY A 483 -17.34 6.69 0.50
C GLY A 483 -16.38 6.16 -0.55
N ILE A 484 -16.95 6.01 -1.73
CA ILE A 484 -16.24 5.65 -2.96
C ILE A 484 -16.33 6.86 -3.89
N SER A 485 -15.20 7.43 -4.29
CA SER A 485 -15.23 8.67 -5.07
C SER A 485 -14.20 8.78 -6.18
N THR A 486 -14.59 9.45 -7.26
CA THR A 486 -13.66 9.94 -8.29
C THR A 486 -13.78 11.44 -8.35
N SER A 487 -12.66 12.16 -8.39
CA SER A 487 -12.68 13.62 -8.32
C SER A 487 -11.69 14.28 -9.26
N LYS A 488 -12.20 15.21 -10.06
CA LYS A 488 -11.40 16.06 -10.93
C LYS A 488 -11.44 17.49 -10.42
N THR A 489 -10.27 18.10 -10.20
CA THR A 489 -10.20 19.45 -9.64
C THR A 489 -9.27 20.37 -10.43
N GLY A 490 -9.71 21.61 -10.70
CA GLY A 490 -8.84 22.69 -11.18
C GLY A 490 -8.60 22.72 -12.70
N ASN A 491 -7.78 21.81 -13.22
CA ASN A 491 -7.39 21.79 -14.64
C ASN A 491 -8.41 21.05 -15.53
N PRO A 492 -8.43 21.24 -16.87
CA PRO A 492 -9.32 20.49 -17.76
C PRO A 492 -9.14 18.97 -17.68
N GLY A 493 -10.23 18.23 -17.90
CA GLY A 493 -10.28 16.76 -17.89
C GLY A 493 -11.58 16.22 -17.32
N ASN A 494 -11.82 14.93 -17.48
CA ASN A 494 -12.99 14.25 -16.95
C ASN A 494 -12.72 13.62 -15.58
N SER A 495 -13.76 13.50 -14.76
CA SER A 495 -13.71 12.61 -13.59
C SER A 495 -13.84 11.15 -14.03
N GLY A 496 -13.38 10.22 -13.17
CA GLY A 496 -13.26 8.81 -13.48
C GLY A 496 -14.59 8.08 -13.29
N ASP A 497 -14.83 7.03 -14.06
CA ASP A 497 -16.02 6.19 -13.88
C ASP A 497 -15.89 5.29 -12.63
N ILE A 498 -17.02 4.98 -11.99
CA ILE A 498 -17.15 4.02 -10.91
C ILE A 498 -18.02 2.85 -11.39
N LEU A 499 -17.46 1.64 -11.41
CA LEU A 499 -18.19 0.41 -11.72
C LEU A 499 -18.24 -0.50 -10.49
N ILE A 500 -19.44 -0.91 -10.09
CA ILE A 500 -19.67 -1.84 -8.98
C ILE A 500 -20.49 -3.03 -9.46
N ASN A 501 -19.91 -4.22 -9.41
CA ASN A 501 -20.61 -5.49 -9.62
C ASN A 501 -20.69 -6.24 -8.28
N ALA A 502 -21.90 -6.56 -7.81
CA ALA A 502 -22.14 -7.17 -6.50
C ALA A 502 -23.40 -8.05 -6.49
N LYS A 503 -23.60 -8.81 -5.41
CA LYS A 503 -24.93 -9.34 -5.07
C LYS A 503 -25.83 -8.20 -4.58
N SER A 504 -25.36 -7.45 -3.59
CA SER A 504 -26.07 -6.30 -3.04
C SER A 504 -25.14 -5.11 -2.86
N VAL A 505 -25.69 -3.90 -3.00
CA VAL A 505 -24.99 -2.64 -2.65
C VAL A 505 -25.82 -1.89 -1.61
N LYS A 506 -25.21 -1.59 -0.47
CA LYS A 506 -25.86 -0.92 0.67
C LYS A 506 -25.10 0.37 0.99
N VAL A 507 -25.76 1.52 0.84
CA VAL A 507 -25.21 2.84 1.17
C VAL A 507 -26.00 3.38 2.37
N LEU A 508 -25.37 3.37 3.54
CA LEU A 508 -26.05 3.48 4.82
C LEU A 508 -25.49 4.63 5.67
N GLU A 509 -26.34 5.26 6.48
CA GLU A 509 -25.93 6.14 7.59
C GLU A 509 -24.91 7.23 7.18
N GLY A 510 -25.14 7.92 6.06
CA GLY A 510 -24.24 8.95 5.54
C GLY A 510 -23.10 8.44 4.65
N GLY A 511 -23.21 7.20 4.17
CA GLY A 511 -22.34 6.67 3.12
C GLY A 511 -22.55 7.40 1.79
N SER A 512 -21.50 7.51 0.98
CA SER A 512 -21.54 8.21 -0.30
C SER A 512 -20.82 7.44 -1.41
N ILE A 513 -21.42 7.40 -2.61
CA ILE A 513 -20.73 7.00 -3.84
C ILE A 513 -20.82 8.17 -4.80
N SER A 514 -19.69 8.75 -5.21
CA SER A 514 -19.73 10.02 -5.93
C SER A 514 -18.71 10.16 -7.05
N SER A 515 -19.11 10.70 -8.19
CA SER A 515 -18.18 11.24 -9.18
C SER A 515 -18.32 12.74 -9.27
N GLU A 516 -17.23 13.45 -8.97
CA GLU A 516 -17.23 14.90 -8.90
C GLU A 516 -16.25 15.53 -9.88
N ILE A 517 -16.65 16.66 -10.44
CA ILE A 517 -15.77 17.62 -11.07
C ILE A 517 -15.96 18.99 -10.42
N SER A 518 -14.86 19.65 -10.02
CA SER A 518 -14.87 20.96 -9.34
C SER A 518 -13.80 21.90 -9.89
N GLN A 519 -14.09 23.20 -9.98
CA GLN A 519 -13.04 24.20 -10.20
C GLN A 519 -12.19 24.38 -8.93
N ALA A 520 -10.87 24.51 -9.09
CA ALA A 520 -10.00 24.94 -8.00
C ALA A 520 -10.19 26.45 -7.80
N ALA A 521 -10.48 26.88 -6.58
CA ALA A 521 -10.54 28.30 -6.27
C ALA A 521 -9.12 28.89 -6.28
N TYR A 522 -8.67 29.37 -7.44
CA TYR A 522 -7.44 30.17 -7.53
C TYR A 522 -7.71 31.56 -6.93
N PHE A 523 -7.58 31.68 -5.61
CA PHE A 523 -7.53 32.96 -4.93
C PHE A 523 -6.13 33.55 -5.03
N THR A 524 -5.75 34.10 -6.19
CA THR A 524 -4.64 35.06 -6.22
C THR A 524 -5.20 36.44 -5.92
N PHE A 525 -4.91 36.95 -4.72
CA PHE A 525 -5.09 38.37 -4.42
C PHE A 525 -4.32 39.17 -5.49
N ASN A 526 -5.01 40.06 -6.23
CA ASN A 526 -4.49 40.95 -7.30
C ASN A 526 -4.43 40.45 -8.75
N GLN A 527 -5.18 39.42 -9.16
CA GLN A 527 -5.50 39.25 -10.59
C GLN A 527 -7.03 39.22 -10.79
N PRO A 528 -7.57 39.88 -11.83
CA PRO A 528 -8.97 39.67 -12.19
C PRO A 528 -9.21 38.17 -12.41
N LEU A 529 -10.32 37.64 -11.89
CA LEU A 529 -10.71 36.25 -12.10
C LEU A 529 -10.52 35.92 -13.59
N PRO A 530 -9.74 34.89 -13.96
CA PRO A 530 -9.71 34.44 -15.34
C PRO A 530 -11.16 34.18 -15.76
N SER A 531 -11.50 34.53 -17.00
CA SER A 531 -12.85 34.34 -17.53
C SER A 531 -13.37 32.95 -17.15
N ILE A 532 -14.58 32.89 -16.59
CA ILE A 532 -15.27 31.67 -16.12
C ILE A 532 -15.38 30.58 -17.23
N ASP A 533 -14.97 30.90 -18.46
CA ASP A 533 -15.12 30.15 -19.71
C ASP A 533 -14.07 29.05 -20.01
N ILE A 534 -13.14 28.74 -19.09
CA ILE A 534 -12.00 27.83 -19.38
C ILE A 534 -12.12 26.40 -18.87
N PHE A 535 -13.13 26.05 -18.07
CA PHE A 535 -13.21 24.73 -17.45
C PHE A 535 -14.22 23.82 -18.16
N GLN A 536 -13.69 22.90 -18.99
CA GLN A 536 -14.45 21.87 -19.73
C GLN A 536 -14.12 20.48 -19.17
N GLY A 537 -15.14 19.64 -18.99
CA GLY A 537 -15.00 18.27 -18.50
C GLY A 537 -16.34 17.62 -18.17
N ARG A 538 -16.35 16.30 -18.05
CA ARG A 538 -17.51 15.50 -17.64
C ARG A 538 -17.25 14.91 -16.25
N SER A 539 -18.25 14.89 -15.36
CA SER A 539 -18.18 13.95 -14.24
C SER A 539 -18.24 12.51 -14.75
N GLY A 540 -17.69 11.57 -13.99
CA GLY A 540 -17.65 10.17 -14.36
C GLY A 540 -19.03 9.53 -14.30
N ASN A 541 -19.17 8.40 -15.00
CA ASN A 541 -20.35 7.55 -14.87
C ASN A 541 -20.27 6.74 -13.57
N ILE A 542 -21.41 6.52 -12.93
CA ILE A 542 -21.55 5.55 -11.84
C ILE A 542 -22.43 4.42 -12.36
N GLU A 543 -21.89 3.22 -12.48
CA GLU A 543 -22.63 2.02 -12.86
C GLU A 543 -22.63 1.01 -11.70
N ILE A 544 -23.82 0.65 -11.23
CA ILE A 544 -24.04 -0.36 -10.21
C ILE A 544 -24.85 -1.50 -10.82
N ASN A 545 -24.24 -2.69 -10.87
CA ASN A 545 -24.88 -3.94 -11.25
C ASN A 545 -24.98 -4.84 -10.01
N ALA A 546 -26.13 -4.85 -9.35
CA ALA A 546 -26.40 -5.66 -8.17
C ALA A 546 -27.41 -6.77 -8.51
N SER A 547 -27.07 -8.04 -8.36
CA SER A 547 -28.00 -9.12 -8.75
C SER A 547 -29.25 -9.24 -7.88
N ASP A 548 -29.25 -8.63 -6.69
CA ASP A 548 -30.32 -8.76 -5.69
C ASP A 548 -30.88 -7.40 -5.23
N LEU A 549 -30.08 -6.59 -4.53
CA LEU A 549 -30.59 -5.37 -3.88
C LEU A 549 -29.62 -4.21 -4.00
N VAL A 550 -30.17 -3.04 -4.35
CA VAL A 550 -29.54 -1.75 -4.04
C VAL A 550 -30.36 -1.06 -2.95
N LEU A 551 -29.74 -0.81 -1.80
CA LEU A 551 -30.35 -0.13 -0.65
C LEU A 551 -29.59 1.14 -0.33
N LEU A 552 -30.29 2.27 -0.32
CA LEU A 552 -29.80 3.52 0.22
C LEU A 552 -30.68 3.90 1.41
N GLU A 553 -30.06 4.14 2.55
CA GLU A 553 -30.78 4.53 3.77
C GLU A 553 -29.96 5.57 4.53
N GLY A 554 -30.52 6.75 4.72
CA GLY A 554 -29.89 7.77 5.54
C GLY A 554 -30.27 7.63 7.01
N GLN A 555 -29.83 8.57 7.82
CA GLN A 555 -30.06 8.53 9.27
C GLN A 555 -30.47 9.90 9.78
N SER A 556 -31.65 10.00 10.38
CA SER A 556 -32.06 11.12 11.21
C SER A 556 -31.35 11.04 12.57
N PHE A 557 -30.83 12.18 13.05
CA PHE A 557 -30.16 12.25 14.35
C PHE A 557 -30.81 13.31 15.25
N GLN A 558 -31.23 12.86 16.43
CA GLN A 558 -31.67 13.69 17.56
C GLN A 558 -30.69 13.50 18.72
N PRO A 559 -29.75 14.42 18.98
CA PRO A 559 -29.03 14.41 20.24
C PRO A 559 -30.00 14.83 21.36
N ALA A 560 -30.10 14.02 22.42
CA ALA A 560 -30.93 14.32 23.59
C ALA A 560 -30.53 15.59 24.36
N LEU A 561 -29.46 16.29 23.96
CA LEU A 561 -28.83 17.40 24.67
C LEU A 561 -28.52 18.65 23.82
N LEU A 562 -28.84 18.69 22.51
CA LEU A 562 -28.62 19.88 21.66
C LEU A 562 -29.86 20.18 20.80
N SER A 563 -30.22 21.46 20.66
CA SER A 563 -31.35 21.95 19.86
C SER A 563 -31.12 21.92 18.33
N LEU A 564 -30.04 21.29 17.86
CA LEU A 564 -29.74 21.12 16.44
C LEU A 564 -29.90 19.64 16.08
N GLY A 565 -31.07 19.29 15.56
CA GLY A 565 -31.25 18.05 14.81
C GLY A 565 -30.49 18.12 13.49
N GLY A 566 -30.00 16.97 13.02
CA GLY A 566 -29.31 16.85 11.75
C GLY A 566 -29.75 15.59 11.01
N TYR A 567 -29.61 15.61 9.69
CA TYR A 567 -30.01 14.50 8.83
C TYR A 567 -28.81 14.07 7.96
N PHE A 568 -28.38 12.83 8.08
CA PHE A 568 -27.25 12.27 7.34
C PHE A 568 -27.76 11.56 6.09
N LYS A 569 -27.65 12.28 4.99
CA LYS A 569 -28.04 11.80 3.67
C LYS A 569 -27.03 10.77 3.17
N SER A 570 -27.48 9.53 2.98
CA SER A 570 -26.77 8.54 2.17
C SER A 570 -27.04 8.84 0.69
N ASN A 571 -26.01 8.85 -0.16
CA ASN A 571 -26.21 9.22 -1.56
C ASN A 571 -25.37 8.46 -2.58
N ILE A 572 -25.91 8.40 -3.79
CA ILE A 572 -25.16 8.12 -5.01
C ILE A 572 -25.25 9.38 -5.87
N THR A 573 -24.12 10.00 -6.23
CA THR A 573 -24.17 11.29 -6.90
C THR A 573 -23.11 11.53 -7.97
N ASN A 574 -23.54 12.13 -9.08
CA ASN A 574 -22.64 12.75 -10.04
C ASN A 574 -22.76 14.26 -9.90
N ARG A 575 -21.67 14.92 -9.50
CA ARG A 575 -21.67 16.34 -9.16
C ARG A 575 -20.75 17.16 -10.08
N VAL A 576 -21.26 18.32 -10.50
CA VAL A 576 -20.52 19.33 -11.26
C VAL A 576 -20.54 20.64 -10.47
N ASN A 577 -19.39 21.05 -9.94
CA ASN A 577 -19.18 22.24 -9.12
C ASN A 577 -18.40 23.32 -9.89
N ILE A 578 -19.13 24.30 -10.44
CA ILE A 578 -18.68 25.53 -11.13
C ILE A 578 -17.76 25.31 -12.34
N GLY A 579 -18.20 25.78 -13.51
CA GLY A 579 -17.42 25.77 -14.75
C GLY A 579 -18.30 26.05 -15.97
N SER A 580 -17.79 26.75 -16.97
CA SER A 580 -18.49 26.99 -18.24
C SER A 580 -18.58 25.70 -19.09
N ASN A 581 -19.75 25.06 -19.14
CA ASN A 581 -20.07 23.91 -20.02
C ASN A 581 -19.58 22.52 -19.56
N ALA A 582 -19.28 22.32 -18.27
CA ALA A 582 -19.05 20.99 -17.73
C ALA A 582 -20.34 20.13 -17.78
N GLN A 583 -20.21 18.83 -18.05
CA GLN A 583 -21.34 17.91 -18.21
C GLN A 583 -21.42 16.90 -17.06
N GLY A 584 -22.63 16.55 -16.65
CA GLY A 584 -22.84 15.45 -15.72
C GLY A 584 -22.66 14.09 -16.40
N GLY A 585 -21.94 13.17 -15.75
CA GLY A 585 -21.90 11.77 -16.12
C GLY A 585 -23.20 11.05 -15.78
N LYS A 586 -23.37 9.83 -16.31
CA LYS A 586 -24.58 9.03 -16.13
C LYS A 586 -24.55 8.24 -14.82
N ILE A 587 -25.69 8.10 -14.15
CA ILE A 587 -25.88 7.12 -13.08
C ILE A 587 -26.73 5.97 -13.63
N VAL A 588 -26.21 4.75 -13.60
CA VAL A 588 -26.90 3.54 -14.06
C VAL A 588 -26.99 2.55 -12.91
N ILE A 589 -28.21 2.13 -12.57
CA ILE A 589 -28.43 1.08 -11.58
C ILE A 589 -29.18 -0.07 -12.24
N LYS A 590 -28.61 -1.26 -12.20
CA LYS A 590 -29.25 -2.51 -12.62
C LYS A 590 -29.40 -3.41 -11.40
N THR A 591 -30.63 -3.76 -11.05
CA THR A 591 -30.88 -4.61 -9.88
C THR A 591 -32.17 -5.41 -9.92
N ARG A 592 -32.39 -6.31 -8.96
CA ARG A 592 -33.71 -6.90 -8.74
C ARG A 592 -34.58 -5.90 -7.99
N ASP A 593 -34.20 -5.48 -6.79
CA ASP A 593 -34.92 -4.45 -6.04
C ASP A 593 -34.05 -3.20 -5.78
N LEU A 594 -34.64 -2.01 -5.94
CA LEU A 594 -34.05 -0.74 -5.49
C LEU A 594 -34.89 -0.17 -4.33
N GLN A 595 -34.23 0.13 -3.22
CA GLN A 595 -34.86 0.78 -2.07
C GLN A 595 -34.09 2.04 -1.68
N ILE A 596 -34.78 3.17 -1.64
CA ILE A 596 -34.25 4.45 -1.18
C ILE A 596 -35.11 4.90 -0.02
N LYS A 597 -34.50 4.97 1.17
CA LYS A 597 -35.22 5.13 2.41
C LYS A 597 -34.70 6.28 3.25
N SER A 598 -35.57 6.74 4.13
CA SER A 598 -35.22 7.53 5.30
C SER A 598 -34.38 8.74 4.93
N GLY A 599 -34.70 9.44 3.83
CA GLY A 599 -34.07 10.67 3.26
C GLY A 599 -32.81 10.47 2.37
N ALA A 600 -32.46 9.23 2.02
CA ALA A 600 -31.35 8.94 1.10
C ALA A 600 -31.66 9.36 -0.35
N SER A 601 -30.64 9.44 -1.22
CA SER A 601 -30.88 9.83 -2.61
C SER A 601 -29.96 9.25 -3.68
N ILE A 602 -30.44 9.33 -4.92
CA ILE A 602 -29.64 9.22 -6.12
C ILE A 602 -29.78 10.53 -6.88
N ASP A 603 -28.71 11.33 -6.99
CA ASP A 603 -28.79 12.65 -7.59
C ASP A 603 -27.71 12.91 -8.65
N SER A 604 -28.09 13.49 -9.78
CA SER A 604 -27.15 14.23 -10.61
C SER A 604 -27.31 15.72 -10.34
N GLU A 605 -26.26 16.33 -9.81
CA GLU A 605 -26.27 17.71 -9.34
C GLU A 605 -25.32 18.57 -10.17
N MET A 606 -25.80 19.72 -10.62
CA MET A 606 -24.99 20.73 -11.28
C MET A 606 -25.16 22.09 -10.61
N THR A 607 -24.07 22.62 -10.06
CA THR A 607 -24.05 23.91 -9.36
C THR A 607 -23.12 24.86 -10.09
N GLY A 608 -23.61 26.04 -10.51
CA GLY A 608 -22.75 27.08 -11.08
C GLY A 608 -22.22 26.81 -12.50
N SER A 609 -22.91 25.99 -13.31
CA SER A 609 -22.51 25.67 -14.69
C SER A 609 -23.65 25.87 -15.70
N LYS A 610 -23.30 26.19 -16.95
CA LYS A 610 -24.23 26.28 -18.11
C LYS A 610 -24.40 24.95 -18.86
N GLY A 611 -23.75 23.87 -18.43
CA GLY A 611 -23.76 22.58 -19.13
C GLY A 611 -25.06 21.78 -19.01
N ARG A 612 -24.97 20.47 -19.30
CA ARG A 612 -26.07 19.51 -19.13
C ARG A 612 -25.76 18.60 -17.94
N GLY A 613 -26.67 18.51 -16.98
CA GLY A 613 -26.63 17.56 -15.88
C GLY A 613 -26.74 16.11 -16.36
N GLY A 614 -26.37 15.18 -15.50
CA GLY A 614 -26.27 13.77 -15.83
C GLY A 614 -27.63 13.08 -15.94
N ASP A 615 -27.70 12.05 -16.77
CA ASP A 615 -28.89 11.20 -16.85
C ASP A 615 -28.85 10.14 -15.74
N ILE A 616 -30.02 9.81 -15.17
CA ILE A 616 -30.19 8.71 -14.22
C ILE A 616 -31.03 7.62 -14.89
N GLU A 617 -30.52 6.40 -14.94
CA GLU A 617 -31.24 5.23 -15.44
C GLU A 617 -31.27 4.12 -14.41
N VAL A 618 -32.46 3.64 -14.06
CA VAL A 618 -32.67 2.51 -13.16
C VAL A 618 -33.41 1.41 -13.92
N PHE A 619 -32.81 0.22 -13.93
CA PHE A 619 -33.37 -1.01 -14.47
C PHE A 619 -33.55 -2.01 -13.32
N SER A 620 -34.78 -2.17 -12.86
CA SER A 620 -35.17 -3.08 -11.80
C SER A 620 -35.99 -4.23 -12.39
N SER A 621 -35.60 -5.49 -12.13
CA SER A 621 -36.43 -6.65 -12.52
C SER A 621 -37.54 -6.98 -11.51
N GLY A 622 -37.54 -6.28 -10.36
CA GLY A 622 -38.50 -6.35 -9.28
C GLY A 622 -39.09 -4.97 -9.02
N ASN A 623 -38.90 -4.44 -7.80
CA ASN A 623 -39.56 -3.22 -7.35
C ASN A 623 -38.59 -2.07 -7.10
N ILE A 624 -39.06 -0.85 -7.38
CA ILE A 624 -38.44 0.40 -6.93
C ILE A 624 -39.30 0.98 -5.80
N LEU A 625 -38.69 1.16 -4.62
CA LEU A 625 -39.30 1.83 -3.46
C LEU A 625 -38.53 3.11 -3.14
N VAL A 626 -39.23 4.25 -3.13
CA VAL A 626 -38.72 5.55 -2.68
C VAL A 626 -39.56 6.03 -1.51
N ASP A 627 -39.04 5.87 -0.29
CA ASP A 627 -39.76 6.10 0.96
C ASP A 627 -39.00 7.10 1.84
N GLY A 628 -39.49 8.34 1.91
CA GLY A 628 -38.88 9.38 2.75
C GLY A 628 -39.26 9.27 4.23
N GLU A 629 -38.92 10.29 5.03
CA GLU A 629 -39.47 10.44 6.40
C GLU A 629 -40.59 11.51 6.49
N GLY A 630 -40.97 12.13 5.38
CA GLY A 630 -41.94 13.23 5.35
C GLY A 630 -41.46 14.46 6.13
N ARG A 631 -42.40 15.19 6.75
CA ARG A 631 -42.09 16.24 7.73
C ARG A 631 -41.93 15.59 9.10
N SER A 632 -40.69 15.50 9.59
CA SER A 632 -40.42 15.04 10.94
C SER A 632 -40.15 16.23 11.86
N LEU A 633 -40.86 16.28 12.99
CA LEU A 633 -40.64 17.29 14.04
C LEU A 633 -39.39 16.91 14.82
N ILE A 634 -38.26 17.54 14.51
CA ILE A 634 -37.03 17.39 15.29
C ILE A 634 -36.82 18.67 16.12
N GLY A 635 -37.39 18.68 17.34
CA GLY A 635 -37.35 19.86 18.22
C GLY A 635 -38.27 21.00 17.72
N PRO A 636 -37.91 22.29 17.89
CA PRO A 636 -38.70 23.42 17.37
C PRO A 636 -38.57 23.62 15.84
N ALA A 637 -37.74 22.82 15.16
CA ALA A 637 -37.50 22.90 13.71
C ALA A 637 -38.24 21.79 12.96
N ILE A 638 -38.87 22.15 11.83
CA ILE A 638 -39.44 21.19 10.88
C ILE A 638 -38.32 20.83 9.90
N PHE A 639 -37.92 19.56 9.87
CA PHE A 639 -37.01 19.03 8.86
C PHE A 639 -37.81 18.14 7.89
N GLU A 640 -37.64 18.39 6.59
CA GLU A 640 -38.11 17.48 5.53
C GLU A 640 -36.90 16.64 5.09
N ALA A 641 -36.92 15.35 5.41
CA ALA A 641 -35.92 14.39 4.91
C ALA A 641 -36.55 13.64 3.73
N LEU A 642 -36.47 14.25 2.55
CA LEU A 642 -37.01 13.68 1.32
C LEU A 642 -36.06 12.61 0.78
N SER A 643 -36.59 11.42 0.50
CA SER A 643 -35.86 10.44 -0.30
C SER A 643 -36.05 10.74 -1.77
N ASN A 644 -34.98 10.79 -2.56
CA ASN A 644 -35.07 11.33 -3.93
C ASN A 644 -34.33 10.50 -4.98
N ILE A 645 -34.92 10.42 -6.16
CA ILE A 645 -34.18 10.19 -7.41
C ILE A 645 -34.29 11.47 -8.22
N GLY A 646 -33.20 12.21 -8.40
CA GLY A 646 -33.31 13.52 -9.00
C GLY A 646 -32.16 14.03 -9.84
N THR A 647 -32.49 14.92 -10.77
CA THR A 647 -31.51 15.70 -11.51
C THR A 647 -31.79 17.18 -11.27
N THR A 648 -30.78 17.93 -10.84
CA THR A 648 -30.96 19.33 -10.40
C THR A 648 -29.87 20.26 -10.92
N THR A 649 -30.27 21.51 -11.13
CA THR A 649 -29.37 22.61 -11.52
C THR A 649 -29.56 23.82 -10.61
N VAL A 650 -28.50 24.32 -9.99
CA VAL A 650 -28.56 25.44 -9.03
C VAL A 650 -28.20 26.77 -9.71
N THR A 651 -29.03 27.80 -9.49
CA THR A 651 -28.97 29.16 -10.08
C THR A 651 -27.62 29.86 -9.89
N PRO A 652 -27.18 30.78 -10.80
CA PRO A 652 -27.97 31.53 -11.80
C PRO A 652 -27.87 31.08 -13.28
N PHE A 653 -27.32 29.90 -13.60
CA PHE A 653 -27.02 29.50 -14.99
C PHE A 653 -28.11 28.60 -15.64
N LEU A 654 -28.39 28.80 -16.94
CA LEU A 654 -29.47 28.19 -17.75
C LEU A 654 -29.13 26.80 -18.35
N GLY A 655 -28.65 25.84 -17.54
CA GLY A 655 -28.34 24.47 -18.01
C GLY A 655 -29.54 23.53 -18.11
N ASN A 656 -29.39 22.39 -18.79
CA ASN A 656 -30.38 21.28 -18.78
C ASN A 656 -30.10 20.37 -17.57
N ALA A 657 -31.10 20.00 -16.78
CA ALA A 657 -30.90 19.16 -15.59
C ALA A 657 -30.49 17.70 -15.91
N GLY A 658 -30.81 17.17 -17.09
CA GLY A 658 -30.65 15.75 -17.43
C GLY A 658 -31.97 14.98 -17.27
N ASN A 659 -32.03 13.76 -17.81
CA ASN A 659 -33.22 12.92 -17.83
C ASN A 659 -33.19 11.84 -16.74
N ILE A 660 -34.37 11.37 -16.35
CA ILE A 660 -34.53 10.22 -15.46
C ILE A 660 -35.33 9.16 -16.20
N LYS A 661 -34.81 7.94 -16.28
CA LYS A 661 -35.51 6.77 -16.80
C LYS A 661 -35.59 5.68 -15.73
N LEU A 662 -36.80 5.27 -15.40
CA LEU A 662 -37.07 4.16 -14.48
C LEU A 662 -37.77 3.04 -15.23
N ASP A 663 -37.27 1.81 -15.11
CA ASP A 663 -37.83 0.59 -15.68
C ASP A 663 -37.95 -0.45 -14.55
N ALA A 664 -39.17 -0.83 -14.18
CA ALA A 664 -39.46 -1.71 -13.04
C ALA A 664 -40.80 -2.45 -13.18
N ASN A 665 -41.03 -3.53 -12.41
CA ASN A 665 -42.37 -4.12 -12.33
C ASN A 665 -43.33 -3.19 -11.58
N SER A 666 -42.86 -2.62 -10.46
CA SER A 666 -43.61 -1.62 -9.70
C SER A 666 -42.72 -0.49 -9.19
N LEU A 667 -43.29 0.71 -9.13
CA LEU A 667 -42.73 1.88 -8.47
C LEU A 667 -43.67 2.32 -7.34
N THR A 668 -43.15 2.35 -6.11
CA THR A 668 -43.84 2.88 -4.93
C THR A 668 -43.10 4.12 -4.44
N VAL A 669 -43.82 5.23 -4.30
CA VAL A 669 -43.31 6.48 -3.73
C VAL A 669 -44.21 6.86 -2.55
N SER A 670 -43.62 6.99 -1.36
CA SER A 670 -44.35 7.23 -0.11
C SER A 670 -43.60 8.15 0.85
N ASN A 671 -44.32 8.70 1.83
CA ASN A 671 -43.76 9.44 2.98
C ASN A 671 -42.73 10.53 2.59
N GLY A 672 -43.04 11.36 1.58
CA GLY A 672 -42.10 12.40 1.12
C GLY A 672 -40.96 11.89 0.23
N GLY A 673 -41.07 10.67 -0.28
CA GLY A 673 -40.29 10.20 -1.42
C GLY A 673 -40.60 11.01 -2.68
N ALA A 674 -39.61 11.18 -3.56
CA ALA A 674 -39.75 11.95 -4.78
C ALA A 674 -38.91 11.39 -5.94
N VAL A 675 -39.42 11.61 -7.16
CA VAL A 675 -38.66 11.43 -8.41
C VAL A 675 -38.74 12.75 -9.18
N THR A 676 -37.62 13.46 -9.29
CA THR A 676 -37.64 14.87 -9.73
C THR A 676 -36.59 15.17 -10.79
N SER A 677 -36.99 15.65 -11.96
CA SER A 677 -36.08 16.36 -12.86
C SER A 677 -36.40 17.85 -12.79
N GLY A 678 -35.43 18.71 -12.46
CA GLY A 678 -35.67 20.14 -12.27
C GLY A 678 -34.57 21.05 -12.80
N THR A 679 -34.88 21.82 -13.86
CA THR A 679 -34.85 23.31 -13.94
C THR A 679 -35.51 23.81 -15.24
N ARG A 680 -35.57 25.16 -15.44
CA ARG A 680 -36.09 25.89 -16.61
C ARG A 680 -35.50 25.48 -17.98
N GLY A 681 -34.49 24.62 -18.05
CA GLY A 681 -34.00 23.97 -19.28
C GLY A 681 -34.47 22.52 -19.33
N GLY A 682 -35.30 22.16 -20.31
CA GLY A 682 -36.09 20.92 -20.32
C GLY A 682 -35.32 19.63 -20.02
N GLY A 683 -35.65 19.01 -18.89
CA GLY A 683 -35.38 17.60 -18.56
C GLY A 683 -36.67 16.78 -18.58
N LYS A 684 -36.56 15.48 -18.83
CA LYS A 684 -37.72 14.56 -18.92
C LYS A 684 -37.57 13.44 -17.90
N VAL A 685 -38.68 13.12 -17.22
CA VAL A 685 -38.83 11.89 -16.44
C VAL A 685 -39.63 10.90 -17.28
N GLU A 686 -39.08 9.72 -17.55
CA GLU A 686 -39.72 8.60 -18.22
C GLU A 686 -39.81 7.41 -17.27
N ILE A 687 -41.02 6.88 -17.08
CA ILE A 687 -41.28 5.74 -16.20
C ILE A 687 -41.95 4.64 -17.03
N PHE A 688 -41.30 3.48 -17.08
CA PHE A 688 -41.80 2.26 -17.71
C PHE A 688 -42.11 1.26 -16.59
N GLN A 689 -43.38 0.87 -16.42
CA GLN A 689 -43.79 -0.04 -15.34
C GLN A 689 -45.05 -0.83 -15.69
N SER A 690 -45.22 -2.00 -15.06
CA SER A 690 -46.47 -2.76 -15.19
C SER A 690 -47.57 -2.26 -14.24
N GLU A 691 -47.23 -1.76 -13.05
CA GLU A 691 -48.18 -1.20 -12.09
C GLU A 691 -47.61 0.06 -11.39
N LEU A 692 -48.37 1.17 -11.36
CA LEU A 692 -48.03 2.38 -10.62
C LEU A 692 -48.89 2.47 -9.36
N MET A 693 -48.27 2.50 -8.17
CA MET A 693 -48.97 2.77 -6.91
C MET A 693 -48.40 4.04 -6.26
N THR A 694 -49.12 5.15 -6.44
CA THR A 694 -48.92 6.39 -5.67
C THR A 694 -49.87 6.38 -4.47
N MET A 695 -49.35 6.50 -3.24
CA MET A 695 -50.17 6.68 -2.02
C MET A 695 -49.95 8.04 -1.39
#